data_AF-A0A6B2KXQ8-F1
#
_entry.id   AF-A0A6B2KXQ8-F1
#
_cell.length_a   1.000
_cell.length_b   1.000
_cell.length_c   1.000
_cell.angle_alpha   90.00
_cell.angle_beta   90.00
_cell.angle_gamma   90.00
#
_symmetry.space_group_name_H-M   'P 1'
#
loop_
_entity.id
_entity.type
_entity.pdbx_description
1 polymer ?
#
loop_
_entity_poly.entity_id
_entity_poly.type
_entity_poly.pdbx_seq_one_letter_code
_entity_poly.pdbx_strand_id
1 'polypeptide(L)'
;MEEVRRILEVERCPLVPGEVEHTYEDKYLLAELLVRTALAAQGNALEAVGMTEEAMQTLGRAAREEKKAVTIRFQANLSCTFLSSQQKTTEQRSHTQTTSLMSIQEITKKTTTDYLWEYTMEYQVFAFVGSNPENQKICFLRSQGTALLVTNTEKSPYPAVSIPPPLDLPLGFMLKHLSEDSQAAFTIDRSLPSCKTPRRNKQAEEALQAAEETLQWASHLSAFLKMQFSIPSGHSLPVSSLNASGVFIPVLGLFERVSTQDLKGSPAGLPISLGDTPPSEVLHVQDLYLFLQEHKRSLNGKISSLASLFKDPNYLINHPAARLAVVVDNMNQISSYLKFGLVYIEQLIYEQLVTAIGKEIGAEDYYYFLKYYVRVLFGDEHIPRAFSYPVRRYNHHPEGYFSIEAVPGSGGMSAPVNTQVRYTSKGSPVRFPLGAAAEVTFLGERFVHGCLLHTFDGVSGTKLVLNARAKPFSCYIVLIGRLPSADRFEPAYAMLVQNRDEITIPLLPEAIPSAKQFREAVESLSPEQLRFAKGYRSMQLSSTLLGVVVLQVKPQLEKMLRLPTGSLTKEIQLTQKVLQQLMGYNVPMDLLSVPKEYGALSEGLKMEIVKKNVIAFESMILYEKNLEVLEQKLLLKLKETEEEIRKLKMAEQERVTKPESNRERNALPSSSSTEQRLFALRLRRGGALRKDDNQKISTEEVSKSIRERIEARRTILTQNTNEDNNKNVEQQNPVEEVVKSIKEEGETAKTEEYHKETAEVERKQMEKEIADFKMEENRVAEEATVVMKEAAGAMKQATAVMNTIISGKTYSSHHRDRRQQSQREEILPSKKLLDMESKLLHMERRKDVSLE
;
A
#
# COMPACT_ATOMS: atom_id res chain seq x y z
N MET A 1 36.88 -12.95 6.84
CA MET A 1 37.41 -14.30 7.10
C MET A 1 38.21 -14.87 5.94
N GLU A 2 37.67 -14.98 4.71
CA GLU A 2 38.44 -15.54 3.57
C GLU A 2 39.77 -14.82 3.31
N GLU A 3 39.76 -13.47 3.25
CA GLU A 3 40.98 -12.68 3.06
C GLU A 3 41.99 -12.88 4.21
N VAL A 4 41.51 -13.05 5.46
CA VAL A 4 42.37 -13.32 6.62
C VAL A 4 43.11 -14.66 6.47
N ARG A 5 42.42 -15.72 6.01
CA ARG A 5 43.05 -17.02 5.71
C ARG A 5 43.99 -16.96 4.50
N ARG A 6 43.85 -15.97 3.61
CA ARG A 6 44.82 -15.72 2.54
C ARG A 6 46.10 -15.08 3.08
N ILE A 7 45.98 -14.16 4.05
CA ILE A 7 47.11 -13.44 4.66
C ILE A 7 47.91 -14.33 5.62
N LEU A 8 47.25 -15.16 6.44
CA LEU A 8 47.89 -15.99 7.47
C LEU A 8 48.22 -17.41 7.04
N GLU A 9 48.16 -17.71 5.73
CA GLU A 9 48.29 -19.06 5.15
C GLU A 9 47.07 -19.98 5.47
N VAL A 10 46.74 -20.87 4.53
CA VAL A 10 45.42 -21.53 4.45
C VAL A 10 45.14 -22.51 5.59
N GLU A 11 46.18 -23.03 6.23
CA GLU A 11 46.08 -24.01 7.32
C GLU A 11 45.68 -23.38 8.66
N ARG A 12 45.80 -22.05 8.80
CA ARG A 12 45.47 -21.33 10.04
C ARG A 12 43.98 -21.02 10.18
N CYS A 13 43.50 -21.03 11.42
CA CYS A 13 42.08 -20.95 11.73
C CYS A 13 41.80 -19.92 12.84
N PRO A 14 42.03 -18.62 12.57
CA PRO A 14 41.55 -17.56 13.45
C PRO A 14 40.00 -17.52 13.42
N LEU A 15 39.41 -17.39 14.59
CA LEU A 15 37.98 -17.40 14.85
C LEU A 15 37.55 -16.13 15.59
N VAL A 16 36.24 -15.91 15.73
CA VAL A 16 35.73 -14.82 16.58
C VAL A 16 35.77 -15.24 18.06
N PRO A 17 35.98 -14.31 19.01
CA PRO A 17 36.08 -14.63 20.43
C PRO A 17 34.91 -15.46 21.01
N GLY A 18 33.69 -15.35 20.47
CA GLY A 18 32.55 -16.19 20.88
C GLY A 18 32.66 -17.68 20.50
N GLU A 19 33.60 -18.06 19.63
CA GLU A 19 33.82 -19.43 19.15
C GLU A 19 35.08 -20.10 19.76
N VAL A 20 35.82 -19.38 20.61
CA VAL A 20 37.08 -19.83 21.22
C VAL A 20 36.98 -19.78 22.74
N GLU A 21 37.53 -20.80 23.43
CA GLU A 21 37.68 -20.76 24.89
C GLU A 21 38.72 -19.71 25.29
N HIS A 22 38.35 -18.77 26.16
CA HIS A 22 39.21 -17.65 26.56
C HIS A 22 38.93 -17.18 27.98
N THR A 23 39.91 -16.49 28.58
CA THR A 23 39.80 -15.91 29.92
C THR A 23 39.23 -14.48 29.89
N TYR A 24 38.98 -13.90 31.06
CA TYR A 24 38.60 -12.49 31.16
C TYR A 24 39.75 -11.54 30.80
N GLU A 25 41.02 -11.93 31.04
CA GLU A 25 42.20 -11.09 30.79
C GLU A 25 42.50 -10.95 29.29
N ASP A 26 42.23 -11.98 28.49
CA ASP A 26 42.38 -11.95 27.03
C ASP A 26 41.48 -10.88 26.39
N LYS A 27 40.34 -10.55 27.01
CA LYS A 27 39.42 -9.51 26.54
C LYS A 27 39.97 -8.10 26.71
N TYR A 28 40.79 -7.87 27.74
CA TYR A 28 41.53 -6.62 27.88
C TYR A 28 42.66 -6.55 26.86
N LEU A 29 43.41 -7.63 26.66
CA LEU A 29 44.47 -7.67 25.64
C LEU A 29 43.89 -7.46 24.23
N LEU A 30 42.72 -8.03 23.92
CA LEU A 30 41.98 -7.77 22.68
C LEU A 30 41.62 -6.28 22.54
N ALA A 31 41.08 -5.65 23.60
CA ALA A 31 40.74 -4.23 23.58
C ALA A 31 41.99 -3.35 23.38
N GLU A 32 43.11 -3.70 24.02
CA GLU A 32 44.40 -3.01 23.85
C GLU A 32 44.94 -3.17 22.42
N LEU A 33 44.98 -4.40 21.89
CA LEU A 33 45.45 -4.70 20.53
C LEU A 33 44.57 -4.10 19.45
N LEU A 34 43.25 -4.03 19.62
CA LEU A 34 42.35 -3.31 18.72
C LEU A 34 42.72 -1.82 18.65
N VAL A 35 42.96 -1.16 19.78
CA VAL A 35 43.39 0.25 19.81
C VAL A 35 44.78 0.42 19.19
N ARG A 36 45.77 -0.41 19.54
CA ARG A 36 47.13 -0.35 18.95
C ARG A 36 47.09 -0.53 17.42
N THR A 37 46.33 -1.52 16.94
CA THR A 37 46.18 -1.81 15.51
C THR A 37 45.45 -0.68 14.78
N ALA A 38 44.44 -0.06 15.41
CA ALA A 38 43.79 1.11 14.86
C ALA A 38 44.73 2.31 14.77
N LEU A 39 45.55 2.59 15.80
CA LEU A 39 46.56 3.65 15.76
C LEU A 39 47.57 3.42 14.63
N ALA A 40 48.06 2.18 14.46
CA ALA A 40 48.98 1.84 13.37
C ALA A 40 48.32 1.95 11.98
N ALA A 41 47.05 1.57 11.85
CA ALA A 41 46.29 1.72 10.61
C ALA A 41 46.01 3.21 10.27
N GLN A 42 45.75 4.06 11.26
CA GLN A 42 45.69 5.52 11.04
C GLN A 42 47.07 6.08 10.64
N GLY A 43 48.17 5.53 11.16
CA GLY A 43 49.53 5.83 10.69
C GLY A 43 49.72 5.54 9.19
N ASN A 44 49.39 4.34 8.74
CA ASN A 44 49.39 3.94 7.32
C ASN A 44 48.54 4.89 6.45
N ALA A 45 47.39 5.33 6.97
CA ALA A 45 46.50 6.26 6.27
C ALA A 45 47.14 7.66 6.15
N LEU A 46 47.66 8.23 7.23
CA LEU A 46 48.31 9.55 7.22
C LEU A 46 49.55 9.58 6.31
N GLU A 47 50.34 8.51 6.32
CA GLU A 47 51.45 8.31 5.38
C GLU A 47 50.97 8.33 3.93
N ALA A 48 49.86 7.66 3.62
CA ALA A 48 49.24 7.65 2.29
C ALA A 48 48.62 9.01 1.87
N VAL A 49 48.29 9.91 2.81
CA VAL A 49 47.99 11.32 2.49
C VAL A 49 49.27 12.08 2.11
N GLY A 50 50.42 11.71 2.68
CA GLY A 50 51.74 12.27 2.42
C GLY A 50 52.58 12.57 3.68
N MET A 51 52.10 12.25 4.88
CA MET A 51 52.80 12.58 6.12
C MET A 51 54.03 11.66 6.32
N THR A 52 55.23 12.24 6.23
CA THR A 52 56.49 11.48 6.37
C THR A 52 56.73 11.00 7.80
N GLU A 53 57.59 9.99 7.95
CA GLU A 53 58.03 9.49 9.26
C GLU A 53 58.70 10.60 10.09
N GLU A 54 59.58 11.39 9.47
CA GLU A 54 60.23 12.57 10.09
C GLU A 54 59.21 13.58 10.63
N ALA A 55 58.11 13.81 9.90
CA ALA A 55 57.01 14.65 10.35
C ALA A 55 56.28 14.02 11.54
N MET A 56 55.96 12.71 11.47
CA MET A 56 55.30 11.99 12.57
C MET A 56 56.15 12.02 13.86
N GLN A 57 57.44 11.75 13.76
CA GLN A 57 58.40 11.83 14.88
C GLN A 57 58.48 13.26 15.44
N THR A 58 58.53 14.28 14.59
CA THR A 58 58.63 15.69 15.02
C THR A 58 57.36 16.17 15.73
N LEU A 59 56.19 15.80 15.23
CA LEU A 59 54.90 16.08 15.88
C LEU A 59 54.76 15.27 17.19
N GLY A 60 55.23 14.02 17.23
CA GLY A 60 55.25 13.18 18.43
C GLY A 60 56.08 13.78 19.57
N ARG A 61 57.28 14.31 19.26
CA ARG A 61 58.12 15.03 20.24
C ARG A 61 57.41 16.27 20.79
N ALA A 62 56.85 17.11 19.92
CA ALA A 62 56.10 18.30 20.35
C ALA A 62 54.87 17.97 21.22
N ALA A 63 54.19 16.84 20.98
CA ALA A 63 53.07 16.38 21.79
C ALA A 63 53.50 15.80 23.16
N ARG A 64 54.62 15.07 23.21
CA ARG A 64 55.06 14.35 24.43
C ARG A 64 55.97 15.18 25.34
N GLU A 65 57.02 15.75 24.78
CA GLU A 65 58.06 16.50 25.51
C GLU A 65 57.56 17.91 25.84
N GLU A 66 57.13 18.65 24.81
CA GLU A 66 56.67 20.04 24.97
C GLU A 66 55.22 20.14 25.46
N LYS A 67 54.49 19.02 25.53
CA LYS A 67 53.08 18.90 25.96
C LYS A 67 52.12 19.82 25.19
N LYS A 68 52.44 20.12 23.92
CA LYS A 68 51.63 20.99 23.06
C LYS A 68 50.54 20.17 22.37
N ALA A 69 49.38 20.79 22.17
CA ALA A 69 48.35 20.24 21.29
C ALA A 69 48.89 20.17 19.85
N VAL A 70 48.53 19.11 19.12
CA VAL A 70 48.86 18.94 17.70
C VAL A 70 47.58 18.64 16.94
N THR A 71 47.39 19.32 15.82
CA THR A 71 46.15 19.27 15.03
C THR A 71 46.48 19.16 13.55
N ILE A 72 45.82 18.24 12.84
CA ILE A 72 45.74 18.24 11.37
C ILE A 72 44.60 19.17 10.96
N ARG A 73 44.85 20.04 9.99
CA ARG A 73 43.87 20.92 9.35
C ARG A 73 43.75 20.62 7.87
N PHE A 74 42.53 20.38 7.40
CA PHE A 74 42.16 20.60 6.00
C PHE A 74 41.65 22.04 5.84
N GLN A 75 42.12 22.73 4.81
CA GLN A 75 41.66 24.06 4.43
C GLN A 75 41.52 24.15 2.91
N ALA A 76 40.44 24.76 2.43
CA ALA A 76 40.22 25.06 1.02
C ALA A 76 39.98 26.56 0.77
N ASN A 77 40.23 26.99 -0.46
CA ASN A 77 39.86 28.29 -1.00
C ASN A 77 39.18 28.02 -2.35
N LEU A 78 37.98 28.57 -2.55
CA LEU A 78 37.14 28.33 -3.72
C LEU A 78 36.94 29.65 -4.46
N SER A 79 37.10 29.67 -5.77
CA SER A 79 36.87 30.87 -6.59
C SER A 79 36.09 30.54 -7.87
N CYS A 80 35.39 31.55 -8.39
CA CYS A 80 34.60 31.45 -9.61
C CYS A 80 34.84 32.70 -10.46
N THR A 81 35.59 32.55 -11.55
CA THR A 81 36.02 33.63 -12.44
C THR A 81 35.28 33.58 -13.76
N PHE A 82 34.95 34.73 -14.33
CA PHE A 82 34.38 34.81 -15.68
C PHE A 82 35.50 34.72 -16.73
N LEU A 83 35.32 33.87 -17.74
CA LEU A 83 36.28 33.71 -18.84
C LEU A 83 35.85 34.47 -20.10
N SER A 84 34.66 34.17 -20.63
CA SER A 84 34.15 34.76 -21.88
C SER A 84 32.68 34.42 -22.12
N SER A 85 32.04 35.11 -23.06
CA SER A 85 30.70 34.78 -23.56
C SER A 85 30.76 34.35 -25.03
N GLN A 86 30.07 33.26 -25.38
CA GLN A 86 29.98 32.74 -26.75
C GLN A 86 28.52 32.75 -27.22
N GLN A 87 28.28 33.09 -28.50
CA GLN A 87 26.94 33.05 -29.08
C GLN A 87 26.71 31.73 -29.82
N LYS A 88 25.66 31.01 -29.42
CA LYS A 88 25.29 29.70 -29.96
C LYS A 88 23.92 29.75 -30.61
N THR A 89 23.91 29.82 -31.93
CA THR A 89 22.69 29.73 -32.74
C THR A 89 22.25 28.27 -32.84
N THR A 90 21.13 27.92 -32.20
CA THR A 90 20.55 26.57 -32.29
C THR A 90 19.25 26.62 -33.08
N GLU A 91 19.10 25.73 -34.06
CA GLU A 91 17.87 25.62 -34.86
C GLU A 91 16.87 24.71 -34.14
N GLN A 92 15.80 25.27 -33.58
CA GLN A 92 14.68 24.47 -33.08
C GLN A 92 13.61 24.32 -34.17
N ARG A 93 13.23 23.07 -34.45
CA ARG A 93 12.04 22.75 -35.24
C ARG A 93 10.83 22.67 -34.31
N SER A 94 10.10 23.77 -34.18
CA SER A 94 8.78 23.78 -33.53
C SER A 94 7.73 23.17 -34.47
N HIS A 95 6.95 22.21 -33.99
CA HIS A 95 5.88 21.60 -34.77
C HIS A 95 4.52 22.22 -34.41
N THR A 96 4.23 23.37 -35.00
CA THR A 96 2.95 24.08 -34.82
C THR A 96 1.85 23.38 -35.60
N GLN A 97 0.86 22.80 -34.92
CA GLN A 97 -0.33 22.26 -35.58
C GLN A 97 -1.30 23.39 -35.92
N THR A 98 -1.35 23.79 -37.19
CA THR A 98 -2.32 24.77 -37.71
C THR A 98 -3.42 24.06 -38.50
N THR A 99 -4.67 24.35 -38.19
CA THR A 99 -5.85 23.56 -38.61
C THR A 99 -6.33 23.80 -40.05
N SER A 100 -5.41 23.81 -41.04
CA SER A 100 -5.78 23.96 -42.46
C SER A 100 -4.71 23.46 -43.45
N LEU A 101 -4.84 22.20 -43.88
CA LEU A 101 -4.38 21.60 -45.17
C LEU A 101 -2.96 21.87 -45.73
N MET A 102 -2.05 22.52 -45.00
CA MET A 102 -0.65 22.67 -45.43
C MET A 102 0.30 22.72 -44.22
N SER A 103 1.20 21.74 -44.10
CA SER A 103 2.11 21.57 -42.97
C SER A 103 3.39 22.40 -43.13
N ILE A 104 3.35 23.68 -42.78
CA ILE A 104 4.53 24.55 -42.80
C ILE A 104 5.47 24.19 -41.65
N GLN A 105 6.73 23.88 -41.95
CA GLN A 105 7.79 23.72 -40.94
C GLN A 105 8.51 25.05 -40.73
N GLU A 106 8.20 25.73 -39.62
CA GLU A 106 8.91 26.94 -39.21
C GLU A 106 10.19 26.57 -38.43
N ILE A 107 11.34 27.04 -38.91
CA ILE A 107 12.64 26.82 -38.26
C ILE A 107 12.99 28.06 -37.45
N THR A 108 12.60 28.10 -36.18
CA THR A 108 12.94 29.21 -35.29
C THR A 108 14.40 29.09 -34.87
N LYS A 109 15.26 29.97 -35.41
CA LYS A 109 16.66 30.08 -35.02
C LYS A 109 16.76 30.82 -33.69
N LYS A 110 17.10 30.11 -32.62
CA LYS A 110 17.28 30.70 -31.28
C LYS A 110 18.76 30.88 -31.00
N THR A 111 19.23 32.12 -31.09
CA THR A 111 20.55 32.51 -30.57
C THR A 111 20.50 32.54 -29.04
N THR A 112 21.36 31.77 -28.39
CA THR A 112 21.55 31.78 -26.94
C THR A 112 22.99 32.19 -26.63
N THR A 113 23.19 33.02 -25.61
CA THR A 113 24.54 33.37 -25.15
C THR A 113 24.95 32.43 -24.02
N ASP A 114 25.98 31.65 -24.27
CA ASP A 114 26.61 30.75 -23.31
C ASP A 114 27.77 31.50 -22.64
N TYR A 115 27.71 31.69 -21.32
CA TYR A 115 28.73 32.35 -20.50
C TYR A 115 29.63 31.29 -19.86
N LEU A 116 30.94 31.40 -20.09
CA LEU A 116 31.96 30.49 -19.59
C LEU A 116 32.58 31.02 -18.29
N TRP A 117 32.62 30.15 -17.29
CA TRP A 117 33.22 30.42 -15.99
C TRP A 117 34.24 29.34 -15.66
N GLU A 118 35.33 29.72 -15.01
CA GLU A 118 36.26 28.80 -14.38
C GLU A 118 35.96 28.74 -12.88
N TYR A 119 35.67 27.54 -12.40
CA TYR A 119 35.55 27.25 -10.97
C TYR A 119 36.84 26.61 -10.49
N THR A 120 37.49 27.16 -9.48
CA THR A 120 38.77 26.69 -8.95
C THR A 120 38.65 26.29 -7.49
N MET A 121 39.20 25.13 -7.12
CA MET A 121 39.42 24.71 -5.75
C MET A 121 40.91 24.56 -5.48
N GLU A 122 41.47 25.45 -4.66
CA GLU A 122 42.77 25.25 -4.00
C GLU A 122 42.56 24.63 -2.62
N TYR A 123 43.38 23.66 -2.23
CA TYR A 123 43.30 23.07 -0.89
C TYR A 123 44.65 22.56 -0.37
N GLN A 124 44.74 22.46 0.96
CA GLN A 124 45.91 21.95 1.68
C GLN A 124 45.50 21.11 2.90
N VAL A 125 46.30 20.11 3.21
CA VAL A 125 46.29 19.37 4.48
C VAL A 125 47.66 19.51 5.14
N PHE A 126 47.66 20.02 6.37
CA PHE A 126 48.86 20.28 7.15
C PHE A 126 48.64 19.99 8.63
N ALA A 127 49.71 19.68 9.34
CA ALA A 127 49.73 19.66 10.80
C ALA A 127 50.33 20.96 11.34
N PHE A 128 49.91 21.37 12.54
CA PHE A 128 50.48 22.51 13.27
C PHE A 128 50.52 22.22 14.78
N VAL A 129 51.31 23.02 15.51
CA VAL A 129 51.60 22.82 16.93
C VAL A 129 51.13 24.01 17.78
N GLY A 130 50.36 23.71 18.83
CA GLY A 130 49.72 24.70 19.69
C GLY A 130 48.49 25.33 19.04
N SER A 131 48.12 26.54 19.47
CA SER A 131 46.87 27.21 19.05
C SER A 131 47.00 28.05 17.77
N ASN A 132 48.20 28.24 17.22
CA ASN A 132 48.43 29.05 16.01
C ASN A 132 48.76 28.15 14.80
N PRO A 133 47.92 28.11 13.74
CA PRO A 133 48.16 27.32 12.54
C PRO A 133 49.48 27.58 11.81
N GLU A 134 50.10 28.75 11.98
CA GLU A 134 51.38 29.10 11.34
C GLU A 134 52.60 28.75 12.22
N ASN A 135 52.40 28.29 13.47
CA ASN A 135 53.49 27.79 14.31
C ASN A 135 53.82 26.33 13.96
N GLN A 136 55.07 26.06 13.58
CA GLN A 136 55.57 24.70 13.25
C GLN A 136 54.66 23.96 12.24
N LYS A 137 54.23 24.68 11.20
CA LYS A 137 53.34 24.21 10.15
C LYS A 137 54.02 23.22 9.21
N ILE A 138 53.58 21.97 9.22
CA ILE A 138 54.08 20.90 8.34
C ILE A 138 52.99 20.55 7.32
N CYS A 139 53.15 21.04 6.08
CA CYS A 139 52.21 20.75 4.99
C CYS A 139 52.65 19.49 4.22
N PHE A 140 51.76 18.51 4.10
CA PHE A 140 52.04 17.21 3.49
C PHE A 140 51.11 16.87 2.30
N LEU A 141 50.07 17.68 2.07
CA LEU A 141 49.30 17.68 0.82
C LEU A 141 48.91 19.12 0.47
N ARG A 142 49.24 19.56 -0.75
CA ARG A 142 48.68 20.77 -1.37
C ARG A 142 48.34 20.46 -2.82
N SER A 143 47.18 20.93 -3.28
CA SER A 143 46.77 20.75 -4.67
C SER A 143 45.76 21.83 -5.07
N GLN A 144 45.52 21.93 -6.38
CA GLN A 144 44.59 22.82 -7.04
C GLN A 144 43.95 22.07 -8.19
N GLY A 145 42.67 22.33 -8.47
CA GLY A 145 41.99 21.80 -9.64
C GLY A 145 40.82 22.70 -10.05
N THR A 146 40.50 22.72 -11.35
CA THR A 146 39.52 23.61 -11.95
C THR A 146 38.44 22.85 -12.74
N ALA A 147 37.30 23.50 -12.93
CA ALA A 147 36.16 23.01 -13.71
C ALA A 147 35.61 24.14 -14.58
N LEU A 148 35.38 23.85 -15.85
CA LEU A 148 34.76 24.79 -16.80
C LEU A 148 33.24 24.65 -16.73
N LEU A 149 32.56 25.75 -16.40
CA LEU A 149 31.11 25.85 -16.26
C LEU A 149 30.52 26.71 -17.37
N VAL A 150 29.33 26.33 -17.83
CA VAL A 150 28.57 27.08 -18.84
C VAL A 150 27.22 27.47 -18.26
N THR A 151 26.90 28.76 -18.24
CA THR A 151 25.57 29.28 -17.87
C THR A 151 24.93 29.99 -19.06
N ASN A 152 23.61 29.97 -19.14
CA ASN A 152 22.84 30.73 -20.14
C ASN A 152 22.46 32.14 -19.67
N THR A 153 23.09 32.63 -18.59
CA THR A 153 22.91 33.97 -18.03
C THR A 153 24.24 34.50 -17.49
N GLU A 154 24.40 35.82 -17.49
CA GLU A 154 25.59 36.54 -17.01
C GLU A 154 25.78 36.47 -15.47
N LYS A 155 24.84 35.84 -14.75
CA LYS A 155 24.95 35.64 -13.31
C LYS A 155 25.89 34.46 -13.02
N SER A 156 26.97 34.73 -12.28
CA SER A 156 27.91 33.70 -11.82
C SER A 156 27.20 32.53 -11.11
N PRO A 157 27.53 31.27 -11.43
CA PRO A 157 26.94 30.10 -10.77
C PRO A 157 27.34 29.96 -9.30
N TYR A 158 28.51 30.49 -8.92
CA TYR A 158 29.07 30.44 -7.56
C TYR A 158 29.60 31.81 -7.12
N PRO A 159 29.83 32.05 -5.80
CA PRO A 159 30.52 33.25 -5.32
C PRO A 159 31.91 33.40 -5.94
N ALA A 160 32.33 34.63 -6.22
CA ALA A 160 33.61 34.92 -6.86
C ALA A 160 34.82 34.42 -6.03
N VAL A 161 34.71 34.52 -4.70
CA VAL A 161 35.59 33.87 -3.71
C VAL A 161 34.71 33.33 -2.59
N SER A 162 35.04 32.13 -2.07
CA SER A 162 34.43 31.51 -0.90
C SER A 162 35.49 30.71 -0.15
N ILE A 163 35.60 30.94 1.16
CA ILE A 163 36.55 30.25 2.04
C ILE A 163 35.74 29.39 3.02
N PRO A 164 35.62 28.07 2.80
CA PRO A 164 34.99 27.16 3.76
C PRO A 164 35.70 27.21 5.13
N PRO A 165 34.97 26.95 6.23
CA PRO A 165 35.62 26.80 7.53
C PRO A 165 36.62 25.63 7.49
N PRO A 166 37.79 25.75 8.16
CA PRO A 166 38.76 24.68 8.23
C PRO A 166 38.20 23.47 8.99
N LEU A 167 38.63 22.27 8.59
CA LEU A 167 38.27 21.02 9.26
C LEU A 167 39.49 20.50 10.03
N ASP A 168 39.39 20.54 11.36
CA ASP A 168 40.47 20.19 12.29
C ASP A 168 40.28 18.79 12.91
N LEU A 169 41.37 18.03 13.01
CA LEU A 169 41.47 16.75 13.69
C LEU A 169 42.59 16.80 14.73
N PRO A 170 42.30 16.76 16.05
CA PRO A 170 43.33 16.69 17.08
C PRO A 170 44.04 15.33 17.05
N LEU A 171 45.38 15.33 17.02
CA LEU A 171 46.20 14.12 17.12
C LEU A 171 46.60 13.78 18.58
N GLY A 172 46.09 14.52 19.56
CA GLY A 172 46.52 14.44 20.96
C GLY A 172 46.46 13.04 21.55
N PHE A 173 45.38 12.28 21.32
CA PHE A 173 45.28 10.89 21.77
C PHE A 173 46.29 9.97 21.06
N MET A 174 46.42 10.09 19.74
CA MET A 174 47.32 9.25 18.94
C MET A 174 48.78 9.42 19.39
N LEU A 175 49.26 10.67 19.47
CA LEU A 175 50.66 10.96 19.80
C LEU A 175 50.98 10.69 21.28
N LYS A 176 50.01 10.82 22.20
CA LYS A 176 50.10 10.40 23.61
C LYS A 176 50.35 8.89 23.76
N HIS A 177 49.85 8.08 22.83
CA HIS A 177 49.95 6.63 22.88
C HIS A 177 50.99 6.03 21.93
N LEU A 178 51.93 6.85 21.43
CA LEU A 178 53.15 6.40 20.73
C LEU A 178 54.38 6.56 21.63
N SER A 179 55.27 5.58 21.65
CA SER A 179 56.61 5.67 22.28
C SER A 179 57.58 6.50 21.43
N GLU A 180 58.79 6.71 21.94
CA GLU A 180 59.88 7.40 21.21
C GLU A 180 60.15 6.75 19.85
N ASP A 181 60.27 5.41 19.80
CA ASP A 181 60.44 4.60 18.58
C ASP A 181 59.13 4.33 17.80
N SER A 182 58.15 5.24 17.88
CA SER A 182 56.83 5.13 17.22
C SER A 182 56.07 3.82 17.47
N GLN A 183 56.23 3.19 18.64
CA GLN A 183 55.48 1.99 19.02
C GLN A 183 54.14 2.38 19.69
N ALA A 184 53.04 1.72 19.32
CA ALA A 184 51.73 1.93 19.93
C ALA A 184 51.66 1.35 21.35
N ALA A 185 51.91 2.20 22.36
CA ALA A 185 52.03 1.82 23.77
C ALA A 185 50.69 1.89 24.54
N PHE A 186 49.56 1.69 23.87
CA PHE A 186 48.24 1.70 24.53
C PHE A 186 48.07 0.45 25.42
N THR A 187 47.64 0.68 26.66
CA THR A 187 47.40 -0.32 27.71
C THR A 187 46.21 0.10 28.58
N ILE A 188 45.51 -0.86 29.19
CA ILE A 188 44.46 -0.59 30.18
C ILE A 188 45.04 -0.87 31.58
N ASP A 189 45.07 0.14 32.44
CA ASP A 189 45.54 -0.02 33.82
C ASP A 189 44.47 -0.71 34.67
N ARG A 190 44.67 -2.02 34.87
CA ARG A 190 43.81 -2.92 35.65
C ARG A 190 44.05 -2.82 37.16
N SER A 191 45.07 -2.09 37.61
CA SER A 191 45.42 -1.95 39.04
C SER A 191 44.55 -0.94 39.80
N LEU A 192 43.87 -0.05 39.06
CA LEU A 192 43.06 1.02 39.64
C LEU A 192 41.76 0.47 40.26
N PRO A 193 41.37 0.90 41.48
CA PRO A 193 40.07 0.56 42.07
C PRO A 193 38.85 1.02 41.25
N SER A 194 39.05 1.90 40.27
CA SER A 194 38.04 2.36 39.31
C SER A 194 38.01 1.57 37.99
N CYS A 195 38.74 0.45 37.89
CA CYS A 195 38.74 -0.43 36.72
C CYS A 195 37.33 -1.00 36.47
N LYS A 196 36.93 -1.07 35.20
CA LYS A 196 35.64 -1.61 34.73
C LYS A 196 35.87 -2.71 33.68
N THR A 197 34.83 -3.12 32.96
CA THR A 197 34.95 -3.95 31.75
C THR A 197 35.90 -3.29 30.72
N PRO A 198 36.58 -4.07 29.86
CA PRO A 198 37.56 -3.53 28.89
C PRO A 198 37.08 -2.29 28.14
N ARG A 199 35.84 -2.28 27.65
CA ARG A 199 35.21 -1.17 26.91
C ARG A 199 34.77 0.02 27.78
N ARG A 200 34.58 -0.14 29.10
CA ARG A 200 34.17 0.95 30.02
C ARG A 200 35.32 1.51 30.85
N ASN A 201 36.55 1.09 30.63
CA ASN A 201 37.71 1.71 31.23
C ASN A 201 37.99 3.09 30.62
N LYS A 202 38.49 4.02 31.43
CA LYS A 202 38.73 5.41 31.02
C LYS A 202 39.63 5.50 29.79
N GLN A 203 40.64 4.64 29.68
CA GLN A 203 41.55 4.55 28.54
C GLN A 203 40.81 4.15 27.24
N ALA A 204 39.87 3.20 27.33
CA ALA A 204 39.04 2.79 26.19
C ALA A 204 37.95 3.82 25.85
N GLU A 205 37.43 4.55 26.84
CA GLU A 205 36.51 5.68 26.64
C GLU A 205 37.24 6.86 25.95
N GLU A 206 38.48 7.17 26.33
CA GLU A 206 39.36 8.13 25.63
C GLU A 206 39.66 7.66 24.18
N ALA A 207 39.91 6.37 23.96
CA ALA A 207 40.15 5.81 22.62
C ALA A 207 38.89 5.89 21.72
N LEU A 208 37.71 5.61 22.29
CA LEU A 208 36.43 5.74 21.58
C LEU A 208 36.11 7.20 21.24
N GLN A 209 36.47 8.16 22.11
CA GLN A 209 36.33 9.58 21.80
C GLN A 209 37.23 9.99 20.63
N ALA A 210 38.51 9.60 20.64
CA ALA A 210 39.43 9.92 19.54
C ALA A 210 39.00 9.27 18.20
N ALA A 211 38.41 8.07 18.25
CA ALA A 211 37.83 7.41 17.09
C ALA A 211 36.58 8.16 16.57
N GLU A 212 35.74 8.68 17.46
CA GLU A 212 34.57 9.50 17.12
C GLU A 212 34.97 10.85 16.51
N GLU A 213 35.97 11.53 17.08
CA GLU A 213 36.55 12.77 16.54
C GLU A 213 37.12 12.54 15.12
N THR A 214 37.83 11.43 14.91
CA THR A 214 38.35 11.01 13.60
C THR A 214 37.22 10.71 12.61
N LEU A 215 36.18 9.99 13.05
CA LEU A 215 35.01 9.66 12.23
C LEU A 215 34.23 10.91 11.81
N GLN A 216 34.05 11.87 12.71
CA GLN A 216 33.36 13.13 12.42
C GLN A 216 34.15 14.00 11.45
N TRP A 217 35.46 14.21 11.69
CA TRP A 217 36.34 14.92 10.76
C TRP A 217 36.33 14.28 9.37
N ALA A 218 36.49 12.97 9.30
CA ALA A 218 36.49 12.23 8.03
C ALA A 218 35.13 12.27 7.33
N SER A 219 34.03 12.23 8.07
CA SER A 219 32.68 12.36 7.50
C SER A 219 32.44 13.75 6.92
N HIS A 220 32.82 14.81 7.63
CA HIS A 220 32.70 16.19 7.14
C HIS A 220 33.58 16.44 5.90
N LEU A 221 34.82 15.96 5.90
CA LEU A 221 35.72 16.10 4.75
C LEU A 221 35.26 15.26 3.55
N SER A 222 34.77 14.04 3.77
CA SER A 222 34.18 13.20 2.72
C SER A 222 32.93 13.86 2.12
N ALA A 223 32.05 14.44 2.94
CA ALA A 223 30.88 15.18 2.48
C ALA A 223 31.25 16.44 1.68
N PHE A 224 32.24 17.22 2.16
CA PHE A 224 32.78 18.36 1.43
C PHE A 224 33.30 17.96 0.05
N LEU A 225 34.17 16.94 -0.02
CA LEU A 225 34.73 16.47 -1.29
C LEU A 225 33.64 15.96 -2.24
N LYS A 226 32.67 15.18 -1.75
CA LYS A 226 31.51 14.72 -2.55
C LYS A 226 30.67 15.87 -3.12
N MET A 227 30.54 16.98 -2.38
CA MET A 227 29.87 18.19 -2.87
C MET A 227 30.67 18.85 -4.02
N GLN A 228 31.99 19.01 -3.89
CA GLN A 228 32.80 19.59 -4.97
C GLN A 228 32.91 18.65 -6.19
N PHE A 229 32.97 17.34 -5.97
CA PHE A 229 33.01 16.34 -7.04
C PHE A 229 31.68 16.19 -7.79
N SER A 230 30.61 16.85 -7.32
CA SER A 230 29.35 16.99 -8.07
C SER A 230 29.41 18.11 -9.13
N ILE A 231 30.49 18.91 -9.17
CA ILE A 231 30.71 19.96 -10.15
C ILE A 231 31.35 19.35 -11.42
N PRO A 232 30.79 19.55 -12.64
CA PRO A 232 31.26 18.90 -13.87
C PRO A 232 32.74 19.12 -14.18
N SER A 233 33.55 18.08 -13.98
CA SER A 233 35.02 18.16 -13.94
C SER A 233 35.70 17.96 -15.31
N GLY A 234 35.02 18.23 -16.41
CA GLY A 234 35.51 18.02 -17.78
C GLY A 234 35.53 16.56 -18.28
N HIS A 235 35.55 15.56 -17.38
CA HIS A 235 35.61 14.13 -17.71
C HIS A 235 34.35 13.35 -17.28
N SER A 236 34.12 12.18 -17.89
CA SER A 236 33.01 11.26 -17.58
C SER A 236 33.38 10.13 -16.58
N LEU A 237 34.46 10.28 -15.82
CA LEU A 237 34.95 9.26 -14.88
C LEU A 237 33.98 9.04 -13.69
N PRO A 238 33.81 7.78 -13.21
CA PRO A 238 32.84 7.47 -12.17
C PRO A 238 33.33 7.92 -10.78
N VAL A 239 32.82 9.07 -10.31
CA VAL A 239 33.05 9.62 -8.96
C VAL A 239 32.69 8.60 -7.85
N SER A 240 31.74 7.70 -8.11
CA SER A 240 31.37 6.60 -7.21
C SER A 240 32.49 5.59 -6.92
N SER A 241 33.61 5.62 -7.67
CA SER A 241 34.81 4.80 -7.40
C SER A 241 35.73 5.37 -6.31
N LEU A 242 35.53 6.64 -5.91
CA LEU A 242 36.33 7.37 -4.93
C LEU A 242 35.94 7.03 -3.49
N ASN A 243 36.21 5.79 -3.10
CA ASN A 243 35.99 5.21 -1.77
C ASN A 243 37.05 4.15 -1.46
N ALA A 244 37.15 3.73 -0.19
CA ALA A 244 38.08 2.69 0.23
C ALA A 244 37.57 1.25 0.02
N SER A 245 36.52 1.05 -0.80
CA SER A 245 36.07 -0.32 -1.14
C SER A 245 37.19 -1.09 -1.84
N GLY A 246 37.47 -2.30 -1.36
CA GLY A 246 38.59 -3.14 -1.77
C GLY A 246 39.90 -2.93 -0.97
N VAL A 247 39.93 -2.01 0.00
CA VAL A 247 41.05 -1.87 0.95
C VAL A 247 40.82 -2.81 2.14
N PHE A 248 41.85 -3.55 2.55
CA PHE A 248 41.77 -4.45 3.70
C PHE A 248 41.82 -3.66 5.02
N ILE A 249 40.94 -3.98 5.97
CA ILE A 249 40.88 -3.31 7.28
C ILE A 249 41.52 -4.23 8.34
N PRO A 250 42.61 -3.80 9.02
CA PRO A 250 43.38 -4.66 9.91
C PRO A 250 42.81 -4.74 11.33
N VAL A 251 41.88 -3.85 11.70
CA VAL A 251 41.27 -3.75 13.04
C VAL A 251 40.20 -4.84 13.19
N LEU A 252 40.66 -6.07 13.45
CA LEU A 252 39.83 -7.27 13.53
C LEU A 252 39.99 -7.93 14.90
N GLY A 253 38.88 -8.13 15.61
CA GLY A 253 38.89 -8.81 16.91
C GLY A 253 38.87 -10.33 16.73
N LEU A 254 40.04 -10.95 16.59
CA LEU A 254 40.19 -12.38 16.28
C LEU A 254 41.06 -13.10 17.32
N PHE A 255 40.72 -14.36 17.56
CA PHE A 255 41.39 -15.28 18.48
C PHE A 255 41.89 -16.51 17.70
N GLU A 256 43.01 -17.08 18.12
CA GLU A 256 43.53 -18.34 17.57
C GLU A 256 44.32 -19.07 18.65
N ARG A 257 44.00 -20.35 18.87
CA ARG A 257 44.76 -21.22 19.78
C ARG A 257 46.22 -21.24 19.35
N VAL A 258 47.12 -20.87 20.26
CA VAL A 258 48.52 -20.51 19.99
C VAL A 258 49.18 -21.44 18.98
N SER A 259 49.34 -20.96 17.74
CA SER A 259 49.97 -21.75 16.66
C SER A 259 51.45 -21.95 16.95
N THR A 260 51.91 -23.20 16.91
CA THR A 260 53.32 -23.58 17.10
C THR A 260 54.14 -23.47 15.81
N GLN A 261 53.70 -22.66 14.85
CA GLN A 261 54.35 -22.45 13.55
C GLN A 261 55.30 -21.23 13.60
N ASP A 262 56.28 -21.21 12.69
CA ASP A 262 57.16 -20.04 12.51
C ASP A 262 56.36 -18.82 12.06
N LEU A 263 56.16 -17.86 12.97
CA LEU A 263 55.52 -16.57 12.71
C LEU A 263 56.48 -15.67 11.91
N LYS A 264 55.95 -14.99 10.88
CA LYS A 264 56.77 -14.34 9.82
C LYS A 264 56.61 -12.82 9.75
N GLY A 265 55.67 -12.25 10.49
CA GLY A 265 55.31 -10.83 10.40
C GLY A 265 56.27 -9.91 11.14
N SER A 266 56.54 -8.74 10.54
CA SER A 266 57.56 -7.80 11.02
C SER A 266 57.07 -6.36 10.92
N PRO A 267 57.45 -5.45 11.86
CA PRO A 267 57.11 -4.03 11.77
C PRO A 267 57.79 -3.30 10.60
N ALA A 268 58.72 -3.94 9.88
CA ALA A 268 59.46 -3.33 8.78
C ALA A 268 58.54 -2.71 7.72
N GLY A 269 58.77 -1.43 7.43
CA GLY A 269 57.99 -0.67 6.44
C GLY A 269 56.64 -0.15 6.93
N LEU A 270 56.31 -0.26 8.23
CA LEU A 270 55.15 0.40 8.85
C LEU A 270 55.60 1.67 9.60
N PRO A 271 54.82 2.77 9.57
CA PRO A 271 55.19 4.02 10.25
C PRO A 271 54.98 3.97 11.77
N ILE A 272 54.24 2.97 12.25
CA ILE A 272 53.93 2.70 13.65
C ILE A 272 53.98 1.18 13.85
N SER A 273 54.65 0.74 14.91
CA SER A 273 54.66 -0.67 15.34
C SER A 273 53.73 -0.91 16.53
N LEU A 274 53.51 -2.17 16.92
CA LEU A 274 52.53 -2.57 17.94
C LEU A 274 53.16 -2.86 19.33
N GLY A 275 54.49 -2.77 19.42
CA GLY A 275 55.26 -3.23 20.58
C GLY A 275 55.15 -4.75 20.78
N ASP A 276 55.51 -5.23 21.97
CA ASP A 276 55.33 -6.62 22.37
C ASP A 276 54.00 -6.85 23.12
N THR A 277 53.62 -8.12 23.25
CA THR A 277 52.46 -8.60 24.02
C THR A 277 52.78 -9.87 24.81
N PRO A 278 52.12 -10.11 25.95
CA PRO A 278 52.18 -11.41 26.63
C PRO A 278 51.53 -12.52 25.77
N PRO A 279 51.89 -13.80 26.01
CA PRO A 279 51.20 -14.93 25.38
C PRO A 279 49.73 -14.99 25.82
N SER A 280 48.84 -15.27 24.87
CA SER A 280 47.38 -15.22 25.01
C SER A 280 46.72 -15.93 23.82
N GLU A 281 45.43 -16.24 23.93
CA GLU A 281 44.59 -16.76 22.84
C GLU A 281 44.18 -15.67 21.82
N VAL A 282 44.49 -14.39 22.08
CA VAL A 282 44.35 -13.30 21.11
C VAL A 282 45.37 -13.49 19.97
N LEU A 283 44.97 -13.20 18.73
CA LEU A 283 45.85 -13.27 17.56
C LEU A 283 47.17 -12.48 17.78
N HIS A 284 48.30 -13.11 17.46
CA HIS A 284 49.63 -12.62 17.82
C HIS A 284 50.02 -11.33 17.06
N VAL A 285 50.82 -10.46 17.68
CA VAL A 285 51.27 -9.19 17.10
C VAL A 285 51.92 -9.33 15.72
N GLN A 286 52.65 -10.41 15.47
CA GLN A 286 53.27 -10.63 14.15
C GLN A 286 52.21 -10.82 13.05
N ASP A 287 51.08 -11.46 13.35
CA ASP A 287 49.97 -11.61 12.40
C ASP A 287 49.27 -10.27 12.14
N LEU A 288 49.18 -9.43 13.18
CA LEU A 288 48.71 -8.05 13.06
C LEU A 288 49.67 -7.18 12.23
N TYR A 289 50.98 -7.47 12.20
CA TYR A 289 51.90 -6.85 11.23
C TYR A 289 51.60 -7.28 9.79
N LEU A 290 51.29 -8.56 9.53
CA LEU A 290 50.87 -9.01 8.20
C LEU A 290 49.56 -8.32 7.76
N PHE A 291 48.60 -8.15 8.68
CA PHE A 291 47.37 -7.38 8.45
C PHE A 291 47.65 -5.90 8.13
N LEU A 292 48.56 -5.24 8.86
CA LEU A 292 48.93 -3.85 8.62
C LEU A 292 49.71 -3.67 7.31
N GLN A 293 50.54 -4.64 6.93
CA GLN A 293 51.22 -4.65 5.63
C GLN A 293 50.22 -4.85 4.48
N GLU A 294 49.24 -5.75 4.60
CA GLU A 294 48.18 -5.93 3.59
C GLU A 294 47.26 -4.69 3.50
N HIS A 295 46.93 -4.06 4.63
CA HIS A 295 46.23 -2.76 4.64
C HIS A 295 47.01 -1.71 3.85
N LYS A 296 48.30 -1.52 4.15
CA LYS A 296 49.18 -0.57 3.42
C LYS A 296 49.30 -0.93 1.93
N ARG A 297 49.40 -2.22 1.59
CA ARG A 297 49.49 -2.71 0.20
C ARG A 297 48.20 -2.44 -0.58
N SER A 298 47.04 -2.80 -0.03
CA SER A 298 45.74 -2.63 -0.69
C SER A 298 45.33 -1.16 -0.80
N LEU A 299 45.60 -0.33 0.23
CA LEU A 299 45.40 1.11 0.18
C LEU A 299 46.25 1.77 -0.91
N ASN A 300 47.56 1.49 -0.95
CA ASN A 300 48.45 2.04 -1.99
C ASN A 300 48.13 1.49 -3.38
N GLY A 301 47.68 0.24 -3.50
CA GLY A 301 47.18 -0.33 -4.75
C GLY A 301 45.94 0.40 -5.28
N LYS A 302 44.99 0.74 -4.41
CA LYS A 302 43.81 1.56 -4.74
C LYS A 302 44.21 2.98 -5.16
N ILE A 303 45.14 3.62 -4.44
CA ILE A 303 45.63 4.97 -4.78
C ILE A 303 46.39 4.97 -6.13
N SER A 304 47.15 3.91 -6.41
CA SER A 304 47.87 3.73 -7.68
C SER A 304 46.93 3.48 -8.86
N SER A 305 45.85 2.72 -8.67
CA SER A 305 44.86 2.52 -9.75
C SER A 305 44.16 3.84 -10.10
N LEU A 306 43.85 4.68 -9.12
CA LEU A 306 43.28 6.01 -9.35
C LEU A 306 44.24 6.97 -10.06
N ALA A 307 45.56 6.85 -9.86
CA ALA A 307 46.56 7.61 -10.63
C ALA A 307 46.49 7.32 -12.14
N SER A 308 46.07 6.11 -12.52
CA SER A 308 45.90 5.73 -13.93
C SER A 308 44.63 6.30 -14.57
N LEU A 309 43.66 6.75 -13.76
CA LEU A 309 42.38 7.32 -14.21
C LEU A 309 42.43 8.86 -14.19
N PHE A 310 42.77 9.45 -13.05
CA PHE A 310 42.72 10.90 -12.80
C PHE A 310 44.08 11.56 -13.11
N LYS A 311 44.53 11.40 -14.37
CA LYS A 311 45.88 11.79 -14.83
C LYS A 311 46.11 13.29 -14.99
N ASP A 312 45.08 14.04 -15.34
CA ASP A 312 45.22 15.48 -15.60
C ASP A 312 45.26 16.23 -14.25
N PRO A 313 46.35 16.97 -13.93
CA PRO A 313 46.44 17.69 -12.67
C PRO A 313 45.47 18.89 -12.61
N ASN A 314 45.03 19.41 -13.77
CA ASN A 314 44.25 20.64 -13.85
C ASN A 314 42.77 20.41 -13.52
N TYR A 315 42.23 19.20 -13.69
CA TYR A 315 40.82 18.94 -13.39
C TYR A 315 40.53 18.99 -11.88
N LEU A 316 39.33 19.46 -11.54
CA LEU A 316 38.81 19.54 -10.17
C LEU A 316 38.89 18.20 -9.41
N ILE A 317 38.78 17.08 -10.13
CA ILE A 317 39.03 15.72 -9.62
C ILE A 317 40.34 15.21 -10.23
N ASN A 318 41.46 15.63 -9.66
CA ASN A 318 42.79 15.14 -9.99
C ASN A 318 43.23 14.00 -9.06
N HIS A 319 44.36 13.34 -9.35
CA HIS A 319 44.87 12.25 -8.51
C HIS A 319 45.05 12.63 -7.02
N PRO A 320 45.60 13.81 -6.65
CA PRO A 320 45.63 14.26 -5.26
C PRO A 320 44.25 14.30 -4.57
N ALA A 321 43.20 14.76 -5.26
CA ALA A 321 41.85 14.84 -4.71
C ALA A 321 41.23 13.44 -4.56
N ALA A 322 41.43 12.57 -5.56
CA ALA A 322 41.03 11.17 -5.54
C ALA A 322 41.74 10.38 -4.42
N ARG A 323 43.04 10.63 -4.20
CA ARG A 323 43.84 10.06 -3.09
C ARG A 323 43.27 10.47 -1.74
N LEU A 324 43.06 11.77 -1.52
CA LEU A 324 42.51 12.28 -0.27
C LEU A 324 41.13 11.67 0.04
N ALA A 325 40.24 11.60 -0.96
CA ALA A 325 38.90 11.02 -0.80
C ALA A 325 38.93 9.55 -0.36
N VAL A 326 39.78 8.71 -0.97
CA VAL A 326 39.93 7.30 -0.57
C VAL A 326 40.53 7.14 0.81
N VAL A 327 41.58 7.90 1.14
CA VAL A 327 42.24 7.78 2.44
C VAL A 327 41.31 8.22 3.57
N VAL A 328 40.58 9.33 3.39
CA VAL A 328 39.60 9.83 4.36
C VAL A 328 38.47 8.82 4.58
N ASP A 329 37.98 8.17 3.52
CA ASP A 329 36.99 7.09 3.61
C ASP A 329 37.56 5.87 4.38
N ASN A 330 38.84 5.54 4.20
CA ASN A 330 39.53 4.48 4.95
C ASN A 330 39.73 4.84 6.44
N MET A 331 40.11 6.08 6.78
CA MET A 331 40.24 6.55 8.17
C MET A 331 38.91 6.46 8.94
N ASN A 332 37.79 6.71 8.26
CA ASN A 332 36.43 6.54 8.78
C ASN A 332 36.11 5.06 9.06
N GLN A 333 36.43 4.18 8.10
CA GLN A 333 36.24 2.73 8.24
C GLN A 333 37.08 2.15 9.39
N ILE A 334 38.36 2.52 9.52
CA ILE A 334 39.23 2.09 10.64
C ILE A 334 38.62 2.50 11.99
N SER A 335 38.17 3.75 12.11
CA SER A 335 37.54 4.27 13.33
C SER A 335 36.23 3.55 13.68
N SER A 336 35.43 3.24 12.65
CA SER A 336 34.20 2.47 12.79
C SER A 336 34.47 1.02 13.26
N TYR A 337 35.47 0.35 12.69
CA TYR A 337 35.85 -1.01 13.09
C TYR A 337 36.41 -1.07 14.52
N LEU A 338 37.17 -0.07 14.97
CA LEU A 338 37.58 0.03 16.38
C LEU A 338 36.36 0.17 17.30
N LYS A 339 35.41 1.04 16.94
CA LYS A 339 34.16 1.26 17.69
C LYS A 339 33.33 -0.02 17.78
N PHE A 340 33.17 -0.77 16.68
CA PHE A 340 32.48 -2.06 16.67
C PHE A 340 33.22 -3.13 17.49
N GLY A 341 34.56 -3.24 17.35
CA GLY A 341 35.36 -4.22 18.08
C GLY A 341 35.29 -4.03 19.60
N LEU A 342 35.40 -2.79 20.09
CA LEU A 342 35.26 -2.50 21.52
C LEU A 342 33.82 -2.74 22.03
N VAL A 343 32.79 -2.40 21.25
CA VAL A 343 31.39 -2.69 21.60
C VAL A 343 31.10 -4.19 21.62
N TYR A 344 31.69 -4.97 20.70
CA TYR A 344 31.55 -6.43 20.65
C TYR A 344 32.11 -7.10 21.92
N ILE A 345 33.21 -6.60 22.49
CA ILE A 345 33.75 -7.13 23.76
C ILE A 345 32.75 -6.94 24.91
N GLU A 346 32.07 -5.80 24.97
CA GLU A 346 31.03 -5.54 25.97
C GLU A 346 29.80 -6.44 25.75
N GLN A 347 29.37 -6.61 24.50
CA GLN A 347 28.27 -7.52 24.12
C GLN A 347 28.57 -8.97 24.50
N LEU A 348 29.79 -9.46 24.24
CA LEU A 348 30.23 -10.80 24.60
C LEU A 348 30.25 -11.01 26.13
N ILE A 349 30.66 -9.98 26.91
CA ILE A 349 30.58 -10.03 28.37
C ILE A 349 29.12 -10.08 28.84
N TYR A 350 28.23 -9.34 28.19
CA TYR A 350 26.80 -9.35 28.47
C TYR A 350 26.16 -10.71 28.15
N GLU A 351 26.42 -11.30 26.99
CA GLU A 351 25.90 -12.60 26.57
C GLU A 351 26.38 -13.74 27.50
N GLN A 352 27.64 -13.72 27.92
CA GLN A 352 28.15 -14.66 28.92
C GLN A 352 27.51 -14.46 30.30
N LEU A 353 27.23 -13.22 30.71
CA LEU A 353 26.52 -12.93 31.96
C LEU A 353 25.06 -13.43 31.92
N VAL A 354 24.36 -13.24 30.80
CA VAL A 354 23.02 -13.78 30.56
C VAL A 354 23.07 -15.32 30.59
N THR A 355 24.01 -15.95 29.89
CA THR A 355 24.18 -17.42 29.89
C THR A 355 24.45 -17.98 31.30
N ALA A 356 25.19 -17.24 32.14
CA ALA A 356 25.52 -17.66 33.51
C ALA A 356 24.39 -17.43 34.54
N ILE A 357 23.57 -16.39 34.37
CA ILE A 357 22.51 -16.02 35.34
C ILE A 357 21.12 -16.51 34.92
N GLY A 358 20.84 -16.64 33.62
CA GLY A 358 19.56 -17.09 33.07
C GLY A 358 18.95 -16.09 32.10
N LYS A 359 17.88 -15.38 32.53
CA LYS A 359 17.06 -14.55 31.63
C LYS A 359 17.10 -13.06 32.01
N GLU A 360 17.27 -12.20 31.01
CA GLU A 360 16.95 -10.77 31.12
C GLU A 360 15.45 -10.55 31.38
N ILE A 361 15.11 -9.69 32.34
CA ILE A 361 13.71 -9.38 32.69
C ILE A 361 13.21 -8.24 31.81
N GLY A 362 12.40 -8.57 30.80
CA GLY A 362 11.86 -7.60 29.86
C GLY A 362 10.55 -6.94 30.29
N ALA A 363 10.06 -6.00 29.47
CA ALA A 363 8.77 -5.34 29.68
C ALA A 363 7.58 -6.33 29.71
N GLU A 364 7.64 -7.41 28.92
CA GLU A 364 6.61 -8.46 28.90
C GLU A 364 6.64 -9.31 30.19
N ASP A 365 7.82 -9.62 30.73
CA ASP A 365 7.96 -10.32 32.02
C ASP A 365 7.35 -9.50 33.16
N TYR A 366 7.58 -8.18 33.18
CA TYR A 366 6.97 -7.29 34.16
C TYR A 366 5.43 -7.25 34.05
N TYR A 367 4.89 -7.28 32.83
CA TYR A 367 3.43 -7.38 32.61
C TYR A 367 2.87 -8.71 33.14
N TYR A 368 3.53 -9.84 32.90
CA TYR A 368 3.11 -11.14 33.45
C TYR A 368 3.25 -11.20 34.98
N PHE A 369 4.33 -10.64 35.54
CA PHE A 369 4.55 -10.49 36.98
C PHE A 369 3.41 -9.71 37.64
N LEU A 370 3.06 -8.53 37.12
CA LEU A 370 1.94 -7.76 37.65
C LEU A 370 0.60 -8.50 37.49
N LYS A 371 0.37 -9.14 36.34
CA LYS A 371 -0.85 -9.95 36.10
C LYS A 371 -0.99 -11.12 37.07
N TYR A 372 0.12 -11.65 37.60
CA TYR A 372 0.13 -12.61 38.69
C TYR A 372 -0.16 -11.93 40.05
N TYR A 373 0.62 -10.93 40.44
CA TYR A 373 0.48 -10.28 41.76
C TYR A 373 -0.88 -9.62 41.98
N VAL A 374 -1.49 -9.05 40.93
CA VAL A 374 -2.85 -8.48 40.96
C VAL A 374 -3.92 -9.54 41.30
N ARG A 375 -3.67 -10.83 41.04
CA ARG A 375 -4.58 -11.92 41.45
C ARG A 375 -4.45 -12.31 42.92
N VAL A 376 -3.34 -11.93 43.57
CA VAL A 376 -3.05 -12.23 44.98
C VAL A 376 -3.42 -11.03 45.88
N LEU A 377 -3.29 -9.81 45.36
CA LEU A 377 -3.54 -8.56 46.08
C LEU A 377 -5.01 -8.16 46.22
N PHE A 378 -5.90 -8.63 45.34
CA PHE A 378 -7.32 -8.26 45.33
C PHE A 378 -8.22 -9.49 45.50
N GLY A 379 -9.22 -9.39 46.38
CA GLY A 379 -10.30 -10.39 46.46
C GLY A 379 -11.21 -10.37 45.23
N ASP A 380 -12.00 -11.44 45.05
CA ASP A 380 -12.76 -11.74 43.82
C ASP A 380 -13.73 -10.64 43.36
N GLU A 381 -14.22 -9.79 44.26
CA GLU A 381 -15.09 -8.66 43.93
C GLU A 381 -14.33 -7.45 43.35
N HIS A 382 -13.03 -7.34 43.61
CA HIS A 382 -12.20 -6.18 43.27
C HIS A 382 -11.09 -6.51 42.26
N ILE A 383 -10.84 -7.80 42.02
CA ILE A 383 -9.87 -8.29 41.04
C ILE A 383 -10.16 -7.73 39.63
N PRO A 384 -9.18 -7.09 38.97
CA PRO A 384 -9.34 -6.60 37.59
C PRO A 384 -9.72 -7.71 36.62
N ARG A 385 -10.80 -7.50 35.87
CA ARG A 385 -11.42 -8.49 34.97
C ARG A 385 -11.10 -8.18 33.51
N ALA A 386 -10.98 -9.23 32.70
CA ALA A 386 -10.79 -9.13 31.26
C ALA A 386 -11.91 -8.29 30.62
N PHE A 387 -11.56 -7.28 29.81
CA PHE A 387 -12.50 -6.50 29.02
C PHE A 387 -12.99 -7.34 27.84
N SER A 388 -14.03 -8.15 28.09
CA SER A 388 -14.73 -8.93 27.07
C SER A 388 -16.18 -9.15 27.49
N TYR A 389 -17.12 -8.60 26.72
CA TYR A 389 -18.55 -8.61 27.04
C TYR A 389 -19.35 -9.41 26.01
N PRO A 390 -20.15 -10.40 26.43
CA PRO A 390 -21.10 -11.07 25.55
C PRO A 390 -22.30 -10.16 25.27
N VAL A 391 -22.46 -9.74 24.02
CA VAL A 391 -23.63 -8.98 23.57
C VAL A 391 -24.82 -9.96 23.52
N ARG A 392 -25.72 -9.89 24.51
CA ARG A 392 -26.84 -10.84 24.65
C ARG A 392 -28.12 -10.21 25.20
N ARG A 393 -29.26 -10.71 24.74
CA ARG A 393 -30.57 -10.46 25.37
C ARG A 393 -30.66 -11.21 26.71
N TYR A 394 -31.51 -10.73 27.62
CA TYR A 394 -31.73 -11.38 28.92
C TYR A 394 -32.18 -12.84 28.73
N ASN A 395 -31.57 -13.78 29.47
CA ASN A 395 -31.76 -15.23 29.33
C ASN A 395 -31.56 -15.82 27.92
N HIS A 396 -30.83 -15.15 27.01
CA HIS A 396 -30.52 -15.64 25.67
C HIS A 396 -29.02 -15.92 25.48
N HIS A 397 -28.67 -16.72 24.46
CA HIS A 397 -27.29 -16.89 24.02
C HIS A 397 -26.70 -15.58 23.47
N PRO A 398 -25.37 -15.37 23.56
CA PRO A 398 -24.73 -14.19 22.98
C PRO A 398 -24.85 -14.14 21.46
N GLU A 399 -25.29 -12.99 20.96
CA GLU A 399 -25.33 -12.57 19.56
C GLU A 399 -23.97 -12.03 19.10
N GLY A 400 -23.10 -11.65 20.03
CA GLY A 400 -21.72 -11.27 19.73
C GLY A 400 -20.83 -11.16 20.96
N TYR A 401 -19.61 -10.68 20.74
CA TYR A 401 -18.65 -10.33 21.79
C TYR A 401 -18.01 -8.97 21.48
N PHE A 402 -17.78 -8.18 22.51
CA PHE A 402 -17.10 -6.88 22.44
C PHE A 402 -15.93 -6.88 23.43
N SER A 403 -14.70 -6.80 22.93
CA SER A 403 -13.47 -6.80 23.72
C SER A 403 -12.57 -5.61 23.42
N ILE A 404 -11.73 -5.25 24.40
CA ILE A 404 -10.55 -4.42 24.16
C ILE A 404 -9.35 -5.30 24.51
N GLU A 405 -8.45 -5.48 23.55
CA GLU A 405 -7.35 -6.45 23.61
C GLU A 405 -6.02 -5.73 23.48
N ALA A 406 -5.02 -6.19 24.24
CA ALA A 406 -3.63 -5.80 24.05
C ALA A 406 -2.98 -6.69 22.99
N VAL A 407 -2.27 -6.09 22.05
CA VAL A 407 -1.41 -6.78 21.10
C VAL A 407 0.02 -6.76 21.66
N PRO A 408 0.62 -7.93 21.97
CA PRO A 408 1.98 -8.00 22.52
C PRO A 408 3.04 -7.56 21.49
N GLY A 409 4.21 -7.14 21.98
CA GLY A 409 5.30 -6.68 21.11
C GLY A 409 6.00 -7.83 20.40
N SER A 410 6.07 -8.99 21.06
CA SER A 410 6.70 -10.23 20.60
C SER A 410 5.93 -10.99 19.50
N GLY A 411 4.80 -10.48 19.01
CA GLY A 411 4.00 -11.13 17.95
C GLY A 411 3.11 -12.28 18.43
N GLY A 412 2.95 -12.46 19.74
CA GLY A 412 1.96 -13.38 20.32
C GLY A 412 0.50 -12.97 20.03
N MET A 413 -0.45 -13.86 20.36
CA MET A 413 -1.88 -13.59 20.18
C MET A 413 -2.36 -12.41 21.03
N SER A 414 -3.31 -11.63 20.50
CA SER A 414 -3.98 -10.58 21.27
C SER A 414 -4.80 -11.17 22.43
N ALA A 415 -4.87 -10.45 23.54
CA ALA A 415 -5.61 -10.88 24.72
C ALA A 415 -6.37 -9.71 25.37
N PRO A 416 -7.62 -9.92 25.83
CA PRO A 416 -8.39 -8.89 26.55
C PRO A 416 -7.61 -8.24 27.70
N VAL A 417 -7.63 -6.90 27.76
CA VAL A 417 -6.96 -6.16 28.84
C VAL A 417 -7.71 -6.36 30.16
N ASN A 418 -6.97 -6.51 31.26
CA ASN A 418 -7.56 -6.55 32.60
C ASN A 418 -7.90 -5.14 33.06
N THR A 419 -9.13 -4.93 33.53
CA THR A 419 -9.64 -3.62 33.95
C THR A 419 -10.38 -3.71 35.28
N GLN A 420 -10.27 -2.68 36.10
CA GLN A 420 -11.19 -2.47 37.22
C GLN A 420 -12.54 -2.01 36.65
N VAL A 421 -13.65 -2.60 37.12
CA VAL A 421 -14.98 -2.37 36.55
C VAL A 421 -15.95 -1.90 37.63
N ARG A 422 -16.59 -0.74 37.42
CA ARG A 422 -17.76 -0.32 38.22
C ARG A 422 -19.01 -0.51 37.38
N TYR A 423 -19.87 -1.42 37.82
CA TYR A 423 -21.15 -1.75 37.19
C TYR A 423 -22.32 -1.00 37.85
N THR A 424 -23.33 -0.63 37.07
CA THR A 424 -24.61 -0.10 37.55
C THR A 424 -25.75 -0.57 36.66
N SER A 425 -26.66 -1.38 37.22
CA SER A 425 -27.82 -1.94 36.50
C SER A 425 -28.93 -0.93 36.24
N LYS A 426 -29.09 0.07 37.12
CA LYS A 426 -30.08 1.16 37.02
C LYS A 426 -29.38 2.49 36.76
N GLY A 427 -28.84 2.66 35.56
CA GLY A 427 -28.36 3.97 35.11
C GLY A 427 -29.51 4.98 34.96
N SER A 428 -29.20 6.27 35.06
CA SER A 428 -30.13 7.30 34.57
C SER A 428 -30.32 7.18 33.04
N PRO A 429 -31.36 7.80 32.45
CA PRO A 429 -31.45 7.91 31.00
C PRO A 429 -30.20 8.62 30.45
N VAL A 430 -29.64 8.11 29.35
CA VAL A 430 -28.60 8.80 28.56
C VAL A 430 -29.24 9.26 27.27
N ARG A 431 -28.83 10.43 26.77
CA ARG A 431 -29.34 10.98 25.50
C ARG A 431 -28.23 11.23 24.49
N PHE A 432 -28.56 11.12 23.21
CA PHE A 432 -27.70 11.55 22.11
C PHE A 432 -28.51 12.05 20.91
N PRO A 433 -28.00 13.02 20.12
CA PRO A 433 -28.66 13.46 18.90
C PRO A 433 -28.52 12.43 17.77
N LEU A 434 -29.60 12.21 17.02
CA LEU A 434 -29.55 11.63 15.66
C LEU A 434 -29.43 12.71 14.58
N GLY A 435 -29.80 13.95 14.91
CA GLY A 435 -29.76 15.10 14.03
C GLY A 435 -30.28 16.35 14.73
N ALA A 436 -30.33 17.48 14.02
CA ALA A 436 -30.64 18.80 14.61
C ALA A 436 -32.03 18.90 15.28
N ALA A 437 -32.97 18.00 14.95
CA ALA A 437 -34.34 18.00 15.47
C ALA A 437 -34.73 16.70 16.21
N ALA A 438 -33.79 15.78 16.45
CA ALA A 438 -34.10 14.45 17.01
C ALA A 438 -33.05 14.00 18.05
N GLU A 439 -33.49 13.84 19.30
CA GLU A 439 -32.70 13.30 20.41
C GLU A 439 -33.23 11.92 20.82
N VAL A 440 -32.36 10.91 20.83
CA VAL A 440 -32.68 9.56 21.32
C VAL A 440 -32.31 9.46 22.78
N THR A 441 -33.27 9.09 23.62
CA THR A 441 -33.03 8.68 25.01
C THR A 441 -32.91 7.16 25.08
N PHE A 442 -31.84 6.65 25.68
CA PHE A 442 -31.64 5.21 25.91
C PHE A 442 -31.42 4.88 27.40
N LEU A 443 -31.70 3.63 27.73
CA LEU A 443 -31.61 3.04 29.06
C LEU A 443 -30.90 1.68 28.94
N GLY A 444 -30.09 1.34 29.94
CA GLY A 444 -29.36 0.08 29.97
C GLY A 444 -28.37 0.00 31.13
N GLU A 445 -27.67 -1.12 31.18
CA GLU A 445 -26.54 -1.34 32.09
C GLU A 445 -25.39 -0.37 31.76
N ARG A 446 -24.72 0.12 32.81
CA ARG A 446 -23.54 0.98 32.68
C ARG A 446 -22.31 0.31 33.28
N PHE A 447 -21.21 0.35 32.55
CA PHE A 447 -19.91 -0.15 32.98
C PHE A 447 -18.87 0.98 32.83
N VAL A 448 -18.20 1.33 33.93
CA VAL A 448 -17.07 2.27 33.92
C VAL A 448 -15.80 1.48 34.15
N HIS A 449 -14.84 1.63 33.23
CA HIS A 449 -13.60 0.84 33.22
C HIS A 449 -12.38 1.71 33.55
N GLY A 450 -11.57 1.24 34.49
CA GLY A 450 -10.21 1.73 34.73
C GLY A 450 -9.19 0.70 34.26
N CYS A 451 -8.23 1.13 33.43
CA CYS A 451 -7.07 0.32 33.03
C CYS A 451 -5.80 1.07 33.44
N LEU A 452 -4.78 0.32 33.87
CA LEU A 452 -3.45 0.86 34.16
C LEU A 452 -2.46 0.09 33.30
N LEU A 453 -1.71 0.84 32.48
CA LEU A 453 -0.78 0.32 31.48
C LEU A 453 0.64 0.81 31.80
N HIS A 454 1.63 0.07 31.32
CA HIS A 454 3.04 0.37 31.55
C HIS A 454 3.77 0.62 30.24
N THR A 455 4.67 1.59 30.26
CA THR A 455 5.54 1.98 29.15
C THR A 455 6.96 2.06 29.69
N PHE A 456 7.88 1.35 29.05
CA PHE A 456 9.31 1.40 29.35
C PHE A 456 10.01 2.33 28.35
N ASP A 457 11.10 2.98 28.78
CA ASP A 457 11.85 3.85 27.89
C ASP A 457 12.45 3.06 26.71
N GLY A 458 12.53 3.69 25.54
CA GLY A 458 12.89 3.04 24.27
C GLY A 458 11.87 2.02 23.71
N VAL A 459 10.85 1.61 24.47
CA VAL A 459 9.89 0.57 24.05
C VAL A 459 8.55 1.18 23.60
N SER A 460 8.03 0.71 22.46
CA SER A 460 6.67 1.05 22.02
C SER A 460 5.64 0.57 23.05
N GLY A 461 4.83 1.49 23.58
CA GLY A 461 3.80 1.18 24.57
C GLY A 461 2.76 0.16 24.09
N THR A 462 2.05 -0.47 25.04
CA THR A 462 1.06 -1.52 24.76
C THR A 462 0.04 -1.08 23.70
N LYS A 463 0.09 -1.72 22.53
CA LYS A 463 -0.86 -1.48 21.44
C LYS A 463 -2.22 -2.05 21.82
N LEU A 464 -3.27 -1.24 21.70
CA LEU A 464 -4.64 -1.63 22.01
C LEU A 464 -5.48 -1.74 20.75
N VAL A 465 -6.36 -2.74 20.71
CA VAL A 465 -7.41 -2.88 19.69
C VAL A 465 -8.77 -3.08 20.34
N LEU A 466 -9.80 -2.46 19.76
CA LEU A 466 -11.20 -2.71 20.06
C LEU A 466 -11.72 -3.72 19.04
N ASN A 467 -12.24 -4.84 19.51
CA ASN A 467 -12.72 -5.94 18.69
C ASN A 467 -14.23 -6.14 18.92
N ALA A 468 -15.02 -6.02 17.86
CA ALA A 468 -16.44 -6.35 17.86
C ALA A 468 -16.68 -7.55 16.93
N ARG A 469 -17.12 -8.67 17.50
CA ARG A 469 -17.36 -9.95 16.78
C ARG A 469 -18.85 -10.28 16.80
N ALA A 470 -19.46 -10.54 15.64
CA ALA A 470 -20.80 -11.11 15.54
C ALA A 470 -20.76 -12.63 15.41
N LYS A 471 -21.84 -13.30 15.82
CA LYS A 471 -22.05 -14.72 15.49
C LYS A 471 -22.75 -14.86 14.12
N PRO A 472 -22.95 -16.10 13.62
CA PRO A 472 -23.89 -16.33 12.52
C PRO A 472 -25.30 -15.88 12.94
N PHE A 473 -26.07 -15.30 12.01
CA PHE A 473 -27.51 -15.00 12.17
C PHE A 473 -27.88 -14.00 13.28
N SER A 474 -26.92 -13.19 13.69
CA SER A 474 -27.03 -12.14 14.71
C SER A 474 -26.63 -10.79 14.16
N CYS A 475 -27.16 -9.70 14.75
CA CYS A 475 -26.82 -8.33 14.40
C CYS A 475 -26.94 -7.40 15.62
N TYR A 476 -25.97 -6.51 15.81
CA TYR A 476 -26.01 -5.46 16.82
C TYR A 476 -25.25 -4.22 16.34
N ILE A 477 -25.62 -3.05 16.86
CA ILE A 477 -24.98 -1.77 16.52
C ILE A 477 -24.00 -1.40 17.63
N VAL A 478 -22.83 -0.90 17.28
CA VAL A 478 -21.87 -0.29 18.21
C VAL A 478 -21.72 1.18 17.82
N LEU A 479 -21.98 2.08 18.78
CA LEU A 479 -21.70 3.50 18.67
C LEU A 479 -20.43 3.81 19.46
N ILE A 480 -19.49 4.53 18.87
CA ILE A 480 -18.26 5.01 19.52
C ILE A 480 -18.29 6.53 19.53
N GLY A 481 -17.96 7.14 20.67
CA GLY A 481 -18.10 8.58 20.86
C GLY A 481 -17.48 9.08 22.16
N ARG A 482 -17.96 10.24 22.62
CA ARG A 482 -17.52 10.89 23.85
C ARG A 482 -18.65 10.90 24.88
N LEU A 483 -18.29 10.85 26.17
CA LEU A 483 -19.23 10.94 27.28
C LEU A 483 -18.97 12.21 28.12
N PRO A 484 -19.40 13.40 27.65
CA PRO A 484 -19.12 14.68 28.32
C PRO A 484 -19.85 14.85 29.66
N SER A 485 -20.96 14.13 29.89
CA SER A 485 -21.71 14.15 31.16
C SER A 485 -22.36 12.79 31.46
N ALA A 486 -22.90 12.62 32.67
CA ALA A 486 -23.50 11.36 33.13
C ALA A 486 -24.86 11.02 32.46
N ASP A 487 -25.38 11.91 31.62
CA ASP A 487 -26.69 11.88 30.98
C ASP A 487 -26.64 12.19 29.46
N ARG A 488 -25.49 12.59 28.90
CA ARG A 488 -25.31 12.89 27.47
C ARG A 488 -24.14 12.11 26.88
N PHE A 489 -24.39 11.49 25.73
CA PHE A 489 -23.42 10.81 24.88
C PHE A 489 -23.35 11.50 23.53
N GLU A 490 -22.15 11.60 22.96
CA GLU A 490 -21.89 12.24 21.67
C GLU A 490 -21.25 11.23 20.71
N PRO A 491 -22.04 10.52 19.88
CA PRO A 491 -21.53 9.55 18.93
C PRO A 491 -20.69 10.25 17.85
N ALA A 492 -19.50 9.73 17.60
CA ALA A 492 -18.63 10.12 16.48
C ALA A 492 -18.68 9.10 15.33
N TYR A 493 -18.84 7.82 15.67
CA TYR A 493 -18.90 6.71 14.72
C TYR A 493 -19.99 5.72 15.10
N ALA A 494 -20.58 5.07 14.09
CA ALA A 494 -21.56 4.01 14.24
C ALA A 494 -21.22 2.86 13.29
N MET A 495 -21.35 1.62 13.75
CA MET A 495 -21.18 0.42 12.93
C MET A 495 -22.26 -0.60 13.24
N LEU A 496 -22.73 -1.32 12.22
CA LEU A 496 -23.50 -2.54 12.37
C LEU A 496 -22.54 -3.73 12.30
N VAL A 497 -22.65 -4.67 13.24
CA VAL A 497 -21.85 -5.90 13.30
C VAL A 497 -22.81 -7.07 13.15
N GLN A 498 -22.67 -7.88 12.11
CA GLN A 498 -23.62 -8.92 11.74
C GLN A 498 -22.98 -10.21 11.22
N ASN A 499 -23.69 -11.34 11.22
CA ASN A 499 -23.38 -12.54 10.42
C ASN A 499 -21.89 -12.97 10.30
N ARG A 500 -21.19 -13.16 11.41
CA ARG A 500 -19.73 -13.49 11.51
C ARG A 500 -18.75 -12.33 11.25
N ASP A 501 -19.20 -11.09 11.12
CA ASP A 501 -18.32 -9.90 11.07
C ASP A 501 -17.36 -9.87 12.27
N GLU A 502 -16.08 -9.57 11.99
CA GLU A 502 -15.07 -9.23 12.99
C GLU A 502 -14.48 -7.87 12.64
N ILE A 503 -14.84 -6.85 13.43
CA ILE A 503 -14.38 -5.47 13.27
C ILE A 503 -13.31 -5.19 14.31
N THR A 504 -12.09 -4.95 13.84
CA THR A 504 -10.90 -4.63 14.65
C THR A 504 -10.50 -3.18 14.44
N ILE A 505 -10.50 -2.36 15.49
CA ILE A 505 -10.20 -0.93 15.44
C ILE A 505 -8.98 -0.64 16.34
N PRO A 506 -7.86 -0.12 15.82
CA PRO A 506 -6.72 0.26 16.65
C PRO A 506 -7.09 1.46 17.55
N LEU A 507 -6.85 1.33 18.85
CA LEU A 507 -7.00 2.42 19.80
C LEU A 507 -5.63 3.07 20.01
N LEU A 508 -5.54 4.38 19.72
CA LEU A 508 -4.35 5.20 19.91
C LEU A 508 -4.54 6.08 21.16
N PRO A 509 -4.00 5.70 22.34
CA PRO A 509 -4.18 6.47 23.56
C PRO A 509 -3.25 7.69 23.60
N GLU A 510 -3.81 8.89 23.71
CA GLU A 510 -3.05 10.12 23.96
C GLU A 510 -2.79 10.30 25.46
N ALA A 511 -1.53 10.50 25.84
CA ALA A 511 -1.13 10.70 27.23
C ALA A 511 -1.31 12.18 27.65
N ILE A 512 -2.22 12.42 28.60
CA ILE A 512 -2.51 13.78 29.13
C ILE A 512 -1.74 14.01 30.44
N PRO A 513 -1.12 15.18 30.66
CA PRO A 513 -0.30 15.44 31.83
C PRO A 513 -1.07 15.33 33.16
N SER A 514 -0.43 14.69 34.14
CA SER A 514 -0.98 14.48 35.48
C SER A 514 -1.28 15.80 36.20
N ALA A 515 -2.10 15.75 37.25
CA ALA A 515 -2.44 16.93 38.06
C ALA A 515 -1.24 17.55 38.80
N LYS A 516 -0.11 16.82 38.91
CA LYS A 516 1.16 17.35 39.39
C LYS A 516 1.94 18.03 38.26
N GLN A 517 2.28 17.30 37.19
CA GLN A 517 3.04 17.82 36.05
C GLN A 517 2.40 19.07 35.43
N PHE A 518 1.08 19.08 35.26
CA PHE A 518 0.39 20.28 34.76
C PHE A 518 0.52 21.47 35.72
N ARG A 519 0.51 21.25 37.03
CA ARG A 519 0.66 22.34 38.01
C ARG A 519 2.04 22.96 37.90
N GLU A 520 3.08 22.12 37.90
CA GLU A 520 4.48 22.52 37.75
C GLU A 520 4.69 23.28 36.42
N ALA A 521 4.10 22.80 35.32
CA ALA A 521 4.18 23.43 34.01
C ALA A 521 3.39 24.75 33.87
N VAL A 522 2.48 25.09 34.80
CA VAL A 522 1.75 26.37 34.80
C VAL A 522 2.12 27.29 35.96
N GLU A 523 3.05 26.88 36.83
CA GLU A 523 3.42 27.62 38.05
C GLU A 523 4.12 28.95 37.75
N SER A 524 4.82 29.03 36.61
CA SER A 524 5.49 30.24 36.12
C SER A 524 4.67 31.09 35.14
N LEU A 525 3.39 30.76 34.89
CA LEU A 525 2.55 31.49 33.93
C LEU A 525 1.86 32.71 34.55
N SER A 526 1.56 33.73 33.73
CA SER A 526 0.80 34.90 34.18
C SER A 526 -0.61 34.50 34.64
N PRO A 527 -1.30 35.31 35.49
CA PRO A 527 -2.65 34.98 35.96
C PRO A 527 -3.67 34.73 34.84
N GLU A 528 -3.52 35.42 33.70
CA GLU A 528 -4.37 35.27 32.51
C GLU A 528 -4.06 33.98 31.75
N GLN A 529 -2.77 33.71 31.51
CA GLN A 529 -2.30 32.46 30.90
C GLN A 529 -2.68 31.24 31.75
N LEU A 530 -2.55 31.35 33.08
CA LEU A 530 -2.96 30.34 34.06
C LEU A 530 -4.47 30.11 34.03
N ARG A 531 -5.28 31.17 33.88
CA ARG A 531 -6.74 31.05 33.73
C ARG A 531 -7.10 30.37 32.41
N PHE A 532 -6.47 30.74 31.30
CA PHE A 532 -6.63 30.09 30.00
C PHE A 532 -6.24 28.60 30.06
N ALA A 533 -5.04 28.28 30.57
CA ALA A 533 -4.54 26.92 30.68
C ALA A 533 -5.44 26.04 31.56
N LYS A 534 -5.95 26.56 32.69
CA LYS A 534 -6.94 25.86 33.53
C LYS A 534 -8.25 25.60 32.78
N GLY A 535 -8.76 26.59 32.03
CA GLY A 535 -9.94 26.45 31.19
C GLY A 535 -9.75 25.40 30.10
N TYR A 536 -8.69 25.53 29.29
CA TYR A 536 -8.34 24.59 28.23
C TYR A 536 -8.15 23.16 28.76
N ARG A 537 -7.46 22.99 29.90
CA ARG A 537 -7.34 21.68 30.55
C ARG A 537 -8.69 21.12 31.01
N SER A 538 -9.58 21.94 31.55
CA SER A 538 -10.92 21.47 31.94
C SER A 538 -11.71 20.96 30.73
N MET A 539 -11.60 21.65 29.58
CA MET A 539 -12.18 21.22 28.31
C MET A 539 -11.55 19.92 27.80
N GLN A 540 -10.21 19.80 27.82
CA GLN A 540 -9.51 18.56 27.47
C GLN A 540 -10.00 17.39 28.34
N LEU A 541 -10.01 17.54 29.67
CA LEU A 541 -10.45 16.52 30.62
C LEU A 541 -11.93 16.11 30.42
N SER A 542 -12.82 17.05 30.08
CA SER A 542 -14.22 16.71 29.75
C SER A 542 -14.37 15.90 28.46
N SER A 543 -13.34 15.86 27.60
CA SER A 543 -13.33 15.17 26.31
C SER A 543 -12.59 13.83 26.32
N THR A 544 -12.03 13.37 27.46
CA THR A 544 -11.19 12.14 27.49
C THR A 544 -11.96 10.84 27.61
N LEU A 545 -13.24 10.87 28.00
CA LEU A 545 -14.01 9.66 28.22
C LEU A 545 -14.52 9.09 26.89
N LEU A 546 -13.80 8.08 26.39
CA LEU A 546 -14.24 7.20 25.31
C LEU A 546 -15.53 6.50 25.74
N GLY A 547 -16.66 6.91 25.15
CA GLY A 547 -17.95 6.26 25.33
C GLY A 547 -18.17 5.22 24.23
N VAL A 548 -18.62 4.03 24.64
CA VAL A 548 -19.13 3.01 23.70
C VAL A 548 -20.52 2.59 24.13
N VAL A 549 -21.46 2.54 23.17
CA VAL A 549 -22.85 2.10 23.39
C VAL A 549 -23.14 0.94 22.45
N VAL A 550 -23.57 -0.19 23.02
CA VAL A 550 -23.95 -1.39 22.26
C VAL A 550 -25.48 -1.51 22.24
N LEU A 551 -26.07 -1.45 21.05
CA LEU A 551 -27.52 -1.48 20.83
C LEU A 551 -27.94 -2.80 20.18
N GLN A 552 -28.84 -3.53 20.84
CA GLN A 552 -29.38 -4.80 20.35
C GLN A 552 -30.51 -4.53 19.36
N VAL A 553 -30.39 -5.04 18.13
CA VAL A 553 -31.30 -4.69 17.02
C VAL A 553 -32.62 -5.46 17.11
N LYS A 554 -32.59 -6.77 17.38
CA LYS A 554 -33.79 -7.64 17.37
C LYS A 554 -34.93 -7.14 18.30
N PRO A 555 -34.70 -6.71 19.55
CA PRO A 555 -35.77 -6.16 20.41
C PRO A 555 -36.44 -4.89 19.89
N GLN A 556 -35.76 -4.11 19.05
CA GLN A 556 -36.33 -2.88 18.50
C GLN A 556 -37.11 -3.18 17.21
N LEU A 557 -36.62 -4.12 16.39
CA LEU A 557 -37.39 -4.66 15.26
C LEU A 557 -38.69 -5.33 15.72
N GLU A 558 -38.66 -6.14 16.77
CA GLU A 558 -39.85 -6.76 17.36
C GLU A 558 -40.90 -5.70 17.74
N LYS A 559 -40.50 -4.61 18.41
CA LYS A 559 -41.40 -3.49 18.74
C LYS A 559 -41.91 -2.74 17.51
N MET A 560 -41.05 -2.44 16.53
CA MET A 560 -41.44 -1.71 15.32
C MET A 560 -42.43 -2.50 14.47
N LEU A 561 -42.25 -3.82 14.35
CA LEU A 561 -43.17 -4.72 13.64
C LEU A 561 -44.45 -5.04 14.43
N ARG A 562 -44.54 -4.61 15.70
CA ARG A 562 -45.62 -4.89 16.66
C ARG A 562 -45.74 -6.39 17.02
N LEU A 563 -44.59 -7.08 17.05
CA LEU A 563 -44.45 -8.48 17.43
C LEU A 563 -44.18 -8.64 18.94
N PRO A 564 -44.51 -9.82 19.53
CA PRO A 564 -44.09 -10.17 20.88
C PRO A 564 -42.56 -10.19 21.07
N THR A 565 -42.11 -10.03 22.31
CA THR A 565 -40.68 -10.07 22.66
C THR A 565 -40.12 -11.47 22.45
N GLY A 566 -39.06 -11.60 21.65
CA GLY A 566 -38.41 -12.87 21.35
C GLY A 566 -38.94 -13.60 20.11
N SER A 567 -39.97 -13.10 19.42
CA SER A 567 -40.51 -13.76 18.23
C SER A 567 -39.50 -13.87 17.07
N LEU A 568 -38.58 -12.91 16.93
CA LEU A 568 -37.50 -12.97 15.92
C LEU A 568 -36.30 -13.85 16.35
N THR A 569 -36.34 -14.46 17.54
CA THR A 569 -35.26 -15.36 18.00
C THR A 569 -35.24 -16.70 17.23
N LYS A 570 -36.40 -17.26 16.89
CA LYS A 570 -36.51 -18.52 16.15
C LYS A 570 -36.50 -18.34 14.62
N GLU A 571 -36.79 -17.11 14.16
CA GLU A 571 -37.10 -16.79 12.77
C GLU A 571 -35.93 -16.07 12.09
N ILE A 572 -34.84 -16.83 11.90
CA ILE A 572 -33.57 -16.34 11.34
C ILE A 572 -33.75 -15.73 9.95
N GLN A 573 -34.38 -16.47 9.03
CA GLN A 573 -34.58 -16.04 7.64
C GLN A 573 -35.43 -14.76 7.56
N LEU A 574 -36.52 -14.69 8.32
CA LEU A 574 -37.37 -13.49 8.39
C LEU A 574 -36.58 -12.28 8.89
N THR A 575 -35.77 -12.46 9.94
CA THR A 575 -34.93 -11.38 10.48
C THR A 575 -33.92 -10.88 9.46
N GLN A 576 -33.27 -11.78 8.70
CA GLN A 576 -32.34 -11.40 7.63
C GLN A 576 -33.06 -10.67 6.48
N LYS A 577 -34.22 -11.16 6.03
CA LYS A 577 -35.01 -10.52 4.96
C LYS A 577 -35.50 -9.13 5.34
N VAL A 578 -36.01 -8.94 6.56
CA VAL A 578 -36.41 -7.61 7.07
C VAL A 578 -35.22 -6.65 7.12
N LEU A 579 -34.06 -7.10 7.60
CA LEU A 579 -32.83 -6.29 7.62
C LEU A 579 -32.36 -5.93 6.20
N GLN A 580 -32.46 -6.85 5.25
CA GLN A 580 -32.11 -6.61 3.86
C GLN A 580 -33.09 -5.62 3.19
N GLN A 581 -34.39 -5.73 3.44
CA GLN A 581 -35.42 -4.80 2.95
C GLN A 581 -35.22 -3.38 3.53
N LEU A 582 -34.83 -3.28 4.81
CA LEU A 582 -34.50 -2.00 5.44
C LEU A 582 -33.23 -1.36 4.87
N MET A 583 -32.11 -2.09 4.87
CA MET A 583 -30.80 -1.50 4.55
C MET A 583 -30.49 -1.43 3.05
N GLY A 584 -30.98 -2.39 2.27
CA GLY A 584 -30.72 -2.48 0.83
C GLY A 584 -31.76 -1.76 -0.04
N TYR A 585 -32.99 -1.59 0.46
CA TYR A 585 -34.11 -1.06 -0.32
C TYR A 585 -34.89 0.07 0.39
N ASN A 586 -34.50 0.47 1.61
CA ASN A 586 -35.13 1.55 2.40
C ASN A 586 -36.65 1.38 2.60
N VAL A 587 -37.15 0.15 2.68
CA VAL A 587 -38.60 -0.13 2.79
C VAL A 587 -39.18 0.47 4.09
N PRO A 588 -40.23 1.32 4.02
CA PRO A 588 -40.88 1.87 5.21
C PRO A 588 -41.46 0.80 6.14
N MET A 589 -41.08 0.85 7.43
CA MET A 589 -41.44 -0.18 8.41
C MET A 589 -42.95 -0.38 8.61
N ASP A 590 -43.78 0.64 8.41
CA ASP A 590 -45.24 0.48 8.55
C ASP A 590 -45.81 -0.55 7.56
N LEU A 591 -45.21 -0.69 6.36
CA LEU A 591 -45.60 -1.67 5.34
C LEU A 591 -45.25 -3.11 5.74
N LEU A 592 -44.22 -3.29 6.56
CA LEU A 592 -43.80 -4.59 7.08
C LEU A 592 -44.43 -4.92 8.45
N SER A 593 -44.97 -3.91 9.14
CA SER A 593 -45.58 -4.05 10.47
C SER A 593 -46.96 -4.71 10.45
N VAL A 594 -47.37 -5.33 11.56
CA VAL A 594 -48.78 -5.74 11.75
C VAL A 594 -49.65 -4.47 11.90
N PRO A 595 -50.72 -4.28 11.09
CA PRO A 595 -51.58 -3.09 11.19
C PRO A 595 -52.27 -2.99 12.57
N LYS A 596 -52.56 -1.75 13.01
CA LYS A 596 -53.01 -1.47 14.39
C LYS A 596 -54.30 -2.20 14.78
N GLU A 597 -55.23 -2.36 13.84
CA GLU A 597 -56.50 -3.09 14.04
C GLU A 597 -56.29 -4.55 14.45
N TYR A 598 -55.22 -5.19 13.97
CA TYR A 598 -54.89 -6.59 14.28
C TYR A 598 -54.07 -6.77 15.57
N GLY A 599 -53.98 -5.72 16.40
CA GLY A 599 -53.23 -5.74 17.66
C GLY A 599 -53.67 -6.81 18.66
N ALA A 600 -54.92 -7.29 18.58
CA ALA A 600 -55.47 -8.34 19.45
C ALA A 600 -55.18 -9.79 19.00
N LEU A 601 -54.61 -10.02 17.80
CA LEU A 601 -54.39 -11.37 17.28
C LEU A 601 -53.37 -12.18 18.10
N SER A 602 -53.43 -13.51 17.96
CA SER A 602 -52.46 -14.45 18.55
C SER A 602 -51.06 -14.28 17.97
N GLU A 603 -50.04 -14.77 18.70
CA GLU A 603 -48.63 -14.59 18.32
C GLU A 603 -48.28 -15.22 16.96
N GLY A 604 -48.85 -16.39 16.65
CA GLY A 604 -48.64 -17.06 15.36
C GLY A 604 -49.21 -16.26 14.18
N LEU A 605 -50.45 -15.77 14.28
CA LEU A 605 -51.09 -14.98 13.23
C LEU A 605 -50.35 -13.66 12.96
N LYS A 606 -49.83 -13.00 14.00
CA LYS A 606 -48.98 -11.81 13.86
C LYS A 606 -47.70 -12.11 13.08
N MET A 607 -47.06 -13.25 13.34
CA MET A 607 -45.87 -13.68 12.61
C MET A 607 -46.16 -14.04 11.16
N GLU A 608 -47.31 -14.67 10.87
CA GLU A 608 -47.73 -14.95 9.50
C GLU A 608 -48.02 -13.69 8.68
N ILE A 609 -48.64 -12.66 9.29
CA ILE A 609 -48.87 -11.36 8.63
C ILE A 609 -47.53 -10.73 8.22
N VAL A 610 -46.56 -10.65 9.14
CA VAL A 610 -45.23 -10.09 8.82
C VAL A 610 -44.51 -10.94 7.75
N LYS A 611 -44.61 -12.28 7.80
CA LYS A 611 -44.07 -13.15 6.74
C LYS A 611 -44.71 -12.88 5.38
N LYS A 612 -46.05 -12.78 5.30
CA LYS A 612 -46.79 -12.49 4.06
C LYS A 612 -46.38 -11.13 3.48
N ASN A 613 -46.29 -10.09 4.30
CA ASN A 613 -45.86 -8.76 3.87
C ASN A 613 -44.43 -8.78 3.32
N VAL A 614 -43.49 -9.39 4.05
CA VAL A 614 -42.07 -9.51 3.61
C VAL A 614 -41.96 -10.26 2.28
N ILE A 615 -42.71 -11.36 2.10
CA ILE A 615 -42.73 -12.14 0.86
C ILE A 615 -43.34 -11.35 -0.31
N ALA A 616 -44.39 -10.57 -0.07
CA ALA A 616 -45.02 -9.74 -1.12
C ALA A 616 -44.08 -8.64 -1.64
N PHE A 617 -43.27 -8.01 -0.77
CA PHE A 617 -42.23 -7.09 -1.20
C PHE A 617 -41.06 -7.81 -1.90
N GLU A 618 -40.70 -9.02 -1.44
CA GLU A 618 -39.65 -9.81 -2.07
C GLU A 618 -40.02 -10.26 -3.50
N SER A 619 -41.27 -10.66 -3.74
CA SER A 619 -41.75 -11.01 -5.09
C SER A 619 -41.86 -9.80 -6.01
N MET A 620 -42.29 -8.63 -5.50
CA MET A 620 -42.26 -7.36 -6.26
C MET A 620 -40.83 -6.98 -6.68
N ILE A 621 -39.88 -6.98 -5.73
CA ILE A 621 -38.46 -6.67 -6.00
C ILE A 621 -37.85 -7.66 -7.01
N LEU A 622 -38.23 -8.95 -6.93
CA LEU A 622 -37.77 -9.97 -7.87
C LEU A 622 -38.37 -9.77 -9.27
N TYR A 623 -39.64 -9.36 -9.37
CA TYR A 623 -40.31 -9.06 -10.64
C TYR A 623 -39.66 -7.87 -11.36
N GLU A 624 -39.41 -6.76 -10.64
CA GLU A 624 -38.74 -5.58 -11.21
C GLU A 624 -37.32 -5.90 -11.72
N LYS A 625 -36.51 -6.62 -10.93
CA LYS A 625 -35.17 -7.06 -11.37
C LYS A 625 -35.20 -7.98 -12.59
N ASN A 626 -36.21 -8.86 -12.68
CA ASN A 626 -36.38 -9.73 -13.84
C ASN A 626 -36.77 -8.93 -15.10
N LEU A 627 -37.56 -7.85 -14.96
CA LEU A 627 -37.84 -6.91 -16.04
C LEU A 627 -36.57 -6.16 -16.49
N GLU A 628 -35.79 -5.58 -15.56
CA GLU A 628 -34.52 -4.90 -15.89
C GLU A 628 -33.56 -5.82 -16.67
N VAL A 629 -33.42 -7.07 -16.21
CA VAL A 629 -32.59 -8.09 -16.87
C VAL A 629 -33.16 -8.50 -18.25
N LEU A 630 -34.49 -8.48 -18.43
CA LEU A 630 -35.11 -8.73 -19.73
C LEU A 630 -34.85 -7.57 -20.70
N GLU A 631 -35.05 -6.33 -20.27
CA GLU A 631 -34.80 -5.13 -21.07
C GLU A 631 -33.33 -5.00 -21.48
N GLN A 632 -32.38 -5.26 -20.57
CA GLN A 632 -30.95 -5.29 -20.88
C GLN A 632 -30.60 -6.35 -21.93
N LYS A 633 -31.20 -7.55 -21.86
CA LYS A 633 -31.03 -8.60 -22.89
C LYS A 633 -31.64 -8.19 -24.23
N LEU A 634 -32.76 -7.48 -24.23
CA LEU A 634 -33.43 -6.99 -25.44
C LEU A 634 -32.61 -5.87 -26.11
N LEU A 635 -32.09 -4.92 -25.33
CA LEU A 635 -31.19 -3.86 -25.79
C LEU A 635 -29.85 -4.40 -26.32
N LEU A 636 -29.31 -5.48 -25.74
CA LEU A 636 -28.14 -6.17 -26.30
C LEU A 636 -28.43 -6.77 -27.67
N LYS A 637 -29.51 -7.55 -27.80
CA LYS A 637 -29.92 -8.14 -29.09
C LYS A 637 -30.20 -7.08 -30.17
N LEU A 638 -30.82 -5.96 -29.79
CA LEU A 638 -31.04 -4.85 -30.72
C LEU A 638 -29.71 -4.31 -31.26
N LYS A 639 -28.72 -4.05 -30.40
CA LYS A 639 -27.38 -3.60 -30.82
C LYS A 639 -26.65 -4.63 -31.69
N GLU A 640 -26.78 -5.92 -31.39
CA GLU A 640 -26.25 -7.01 -32.24
C GLU A 640 -26.86 -6.96 -33.64
N THR A 641 -28.19 -6.82 -33.75
CA THR A 641 -28.88 -6.69 -35.06
C THR A 641 -28.57 -5.38 -35.79
N GLU A 642 -28.39 -4.26 -35.08
CA GLU A 642 -27.95 -2.99 -35.69
C GLU A 642 -26.54 -3.09 -36.27
N GLU A 643 -25.63 -3.81 -35.60
CA GLU A 643 -24.31 -4.11 -36.14
C GLU A 643 -24.36 -5.00 -37.39
N GLU A 644 -25.21 -6.03 -37.42
CA GLU A 644 -25.39 -6.86 -38.62
C GLU A 644 -25.95 -6.07 -39.80
N ILE A 645 -26.98 -5.24 -39.56
CA ILE A 645 -27.55 -4.34 -40.57
C ILE A 645 -26.48 -3.34 -41.06
N ARG A 646 -25.60 -2.85 -40.19
CA ARG A 646 -24.48 -1.96 -40.56
C ARG A 646 -23.43 -2.69 -41.41
N LYS A 647 -23.08 -3.93 -41.08
CA LYS A 647 -22.15 -4.78 -41.85
C LYS A 647 -22.71 -5.07 -43.25
N LEU A 648 -24.00 -5.37 -43.35
CA LEU A 648 -24.70 -5.57 -44.64
C LEU A 648 -24.72 -4.30 -45.50
N LYS A 649 -25.05 -3.13 -44.92
CA LYS A 649 -25.05 -1.84 -45.65
C LYS A 649 -23.66 -1.44 -46.17
N MET A 650 -22.59 -1.76 -45.44
CA MET A 650 -21.22 -1.55 -45.91
C MET A 650 -20.90 -2.46 -47.11
N ALA A 651 -21.23 -3.75 -47.03
CA ALA A 651 -21.03 -4.71 -48.13
C ALA A 651 -21.89 -4.39 -49.38
N GLU A 652 -23.00 -3.66 -49.22
CA GLU A 652 -23.81 -3.15 -50.33
C GLU A 652 -23.17 -1.90 -50.97
N GLN A 653 -22.68 -0.94 -50.16
CA GLN A 653 -22.00 0.26 -50.66
C GLN A 653 -20.71 -0.06 -51.44
N GLU A 654 -19.93 -1.07 -51.02
CA GLU A 654 -18.72 -1.51 -51.73
C GLU A 654 -18.98 -2.04 -53.15
N ARG A 655 -20.23 -2.39 -53.49
CA ARG A 655 -20.61 -2.89 -54.83
C ARG A 655 -20.99 -1.80 -55.83
N VAL A 656 -21.22 -0.57 -55.38
CA VAL A 656 -21.78 0.52 -56.23
C VAL A 656 -20.70 1.37 -56.91
N THR A 657 -19.42 1.25 -56.52
CA THR A 657 -18.37 2.22 -56.84
C THR A 657 -17.35 1.79 -57.91
N LYS A 658 -17.74 0.99 -58.92
CA LYS A 658 -16.90 0.66 -60.09
C LYS A 658 -17.69 0.74 -61.42
N PRO A 659 -17.34 1.66 -62.35
CA PRO A 659 -18.05 1.85 -63.61
C PRO A 659 -17.52 0.97 -64.78
N GLU A 660 -18.29 0.96 -65.87
CA GLU A 660 -18.14 0.08 -67.05
C GLU A 660 -17.12 0.57 -68.10
N SER A 661 -16.73 -0.32 -69.03
CA SER A 661 -16.40 0.09 -70.41
C SER A 661 -16.70 -1.00 -71.46
N ASN A 662 -17.08 -0.55 -72.68
CA ASN A 662 -17.22 -1.27 -73.96
C ASN A 662 -18.47 -2.14 -74.24
N ARG A 663 -19.54 -1.45 -74.67
CA ARG A 663 -20.25 -1.55 -75.99
C ARG A 663 -19.59 -2.44 -77.07
N GLU A 664 -20.25 -3.01 -78.10
CA GLU A 664 -21.65 -3.19 -78.61
C GLU A 664 -21.53 -4.23 -79.81
N ARG A 665 -22.46 -4.57 -80.75
CA ARG A 665 -23.79 -4.10 -81.23
C ARG A 665 -24.52 -5.23 -82.03
N ASN A 666 -25.73 -4.93 -82.52
CA ASN A 666 -26.47 -5.53 -83.67
C ASN A 666 -27.28 -6.83 -83.46
N ALA A 667 -28.42 -7.06 -84.13
CA ALA A 667 -29.45 -6.15 -84.70
C ALA A 667 -30.71 -6.91 -85.20
N LEU A 668 -31.92 -6.60 -84.69
CA LEU A 668 -33.23 -6.73 -85.37
C LEU A 668 -33.63 -8.16 -85.87
N PRO A 669 -34.81 -8.41 -86.52
CA PRO A 669 -35.94 -7.53 -86.87
C PRO A 669 -37.30 -7.93 -86.24
N SER A 670 -38.36 -7.22 -86.63
CA SER A 670 -39.74 -7.35 -86.11
C SER A 670 -40.74 -7.84 -87.17
N SER A 671 -41.69 -8.71 -86.83
CA SER A 671 -42.91 -8.90 -87.65
C SER A 671 -44.15 -9.45 -86.90
N SER A 672 -45.26 -8.72 -87.03
CA SER A 672 -46.65 -9.21 -87.20
C SER A 672 -47.42 -10.03 -86.13
N SER A 673 -48.75 -9.92 -86.26
CA SER A 673 -49.82 -10.85 -85.85
C SER A 673 -50.68 -10.55 -84.58
N THR A 674 -51.68 -9.71 -84.80
CA THR A 674 -53.13 -9.97 -84.57
C THR A 674 -53.70 -10.28 -83.18
N GLU A 675 -52.96 -10.71 -82.15
CA GLU A 675 -53.56 -10.87 -80.80
C GLU A 675 -53.68 -9.56 -80.00
N GLN A 676 -53.03 -8.48 -80.46
CA GLN A 676 -53.18 -7.11 -79.93
C GLN A 676 -54.57 -6.47 -80.12
N ARG A 677 -55.64 -7.25 -80.39
CA ARG A 677 -56.99 -6.72 -80.66
C ARG A 677 -58.17 -7.33 -79.89
N LEU A 678 -58.02 -8.41 -79.10
CA LEU A 678 -59.15 -8.96 -78.32
C LEU A 678 -59.04 -8.82 -76.79
N PHE A 679 -57.84 -8.87 -76.19
CA PHE A 679 -57.74 -8.80 -74.72
C PHE A 679 -57.99 -7.40 -74.14
N ALA A 680 -57.87 -6.36 -74.97
CA ALA A 680 -58.07 -4.95 -74.58
C ALA A 680 -59.54 -4.54 -74.34
N LEU A 681 -60.47 -5.50 -74.20
CA LEU A 681 -61.92 -5.23 -74.15
C LEU A 681 -62.70 -5.79 -72.93
N ARG A 682 -62.04 -6.44 -71.95
CA ARG A 682 -62.70 -6.86 -70.69
C ARG A 682 -62.13 -6.30 -69.38
N LEU A 683 -60.87 -5.88 -69.32
CA LEU A 683 -60.33 -5.12 -68.17
C LEU A 683 -60.60 -3.62 -68.33
N ARG A 684 -61.87 -3.23 -68.45
CA ARG A 684 -62.31 -1.88 -68.82
C ARG A 684 -63.08 -1.23 -67.66
N ARG A 685 -62.68 0.00 -67.27
CA ARG A 685 -63.04 0.74 -66.02
C ARG A 685 -62.34 0.16 -64.77
N GLY A 686 -61.53 0.88 -64.00
CA GLY A 686 -61.13 2.30 -64.02
C GLY A 686 -62.07 3.21 -63.21
N GLY A 687 -61.58 4.21 -62.44
CA GLY A 687 -60.19 4.62 -62.18
C GLY A 687 -60.12 5.97 -61.43
N ALA A 688 -58.90 6.49 -61.23
CA ALA A 688 -58.56 7.71 -60.46
C ALA A 688 -58.85 7.60 -58.93
N LEU A 689 -58.19 8.33 -58.01
CA LEU A 689 -57.11 9.34 -58.06
C LEU A 689 -55.89 8.82 -57.24
N ARG A 690 -54.71 9.45 -57.12
CA ARG A 690 -54.11 10.70 -57.64
C ARG A 690 -52.57 10.49 -57.82
N LYS A 691 -51.79 11.58 -57.84
CA LYS A 691 -50.42 11.67 -57.31
C LYS A 691 -50.39 12.76 -56.24
N ASP A 692 -49.49 12.68 -55.27
CA ASP A 692 -48.42 13.67 -54.98
C ASP A 692 -47.75 13.39 -53.60
N ASP A 693 -46.68 14.14 -53.32
CA ASP A 693 -45.83 14.17 -52.11
C ASP A 693 -44.82 13.04 -51.83
N ASN A 694 -43.53 13.44 -51.86
CA ASN A 694 -42.38 12.72 -51.32
C ASN A 694 -42.24 13.01 -49.81
N GLN A 695 -42.30 12.00 -48.95
CA GLN A 695 -41.78 12.11 -47.58
C GLN A 695 -40.85 10.94 -47.25
N LYS A 696 -39.66 11.28 -46.74
CA LYS A 696 -38.72 10.31 -46.16
C LYS A 696 -39.17 10.00 -44.74
N ILE A 697 -39.92 8.92 -44.55
CA ILE A 697 -40.28 8.45 -43.20
C ILE A 697 -39.00 8.11 -42.44
N SER A 698 -38.82 8.71 -41.27
CA SER A 698 -37.65 8.50 -40.42
C SER A 698 -37.80 7.25 -39.54
N THR A 699 -36.67 6.67 -39.12
CA THR A 699 -36.68 5.57 -38.14
C THR A 699 -37.20 6.00 -36.76
N GLU A 700 -37.18 7.30 -36.45
CA GLU A 700 -37.79 7.85 -35.23
C GLU A 700 -39.31 7.91 -35.33
N GLU A 701 -39.88 8.21 -36.51
CA GLU A 701 -41.33 8.24 -36.73
C GLU A 701 -41.95 6.85 -36.61
N VAL A 702 -41.29 5.82 -37.14
CA VAL A 702 -41.68 4.41 -36.94
C VAL A 702 -41.58 4.03 -35.46
N SER A 703 -40.48 4.40 -34.80
CA SER A 703 -40.28 4.15 -33.35
C SER A 703 -41.33 4.85 -32.49
N LYS A 704 -41.72 6.07 -32.85
CA LYS A 704 -42.75 6.87 -32.17
C LYS A 704 -44.14 6.26 -32.39
N SER A 705 -44.49 5.90 -33.63
CA SER A 705 -45.76 5.24 -33.94
C SER A 705 -45.91 3.89 -33.24
N ILE A 706 -44.82 3.14 -33.05
CA ILE A 706 -44.81 1.91 -32.25
C ILE A 706 -45.03 2.21 -30.75
N ARG A 707 -44.37 3.23 -30.18
CA ARG A 707 -44.62 3.66 -28.78
C ARG A 707 -46.06 4.12 -28.56
N GLU A 708 -46.57 4.99 -29.42
CA GLU A 708 -47.95 5.48 -29.39
C GLU A 708 -48.97 4.33 -29.51
N ARG A 709 -48.69 3.31 -30.34
CA ARG A 709 -49.52 2.09 -30.42
C ARG A 709 -49.41 1.19 -29.19
N ILE A 710 -48.24 1.09 -28.56
CA ILE A 710 -48.06 0.35 -27.30
C ILE A 710 -48.80 1.05 -26.16
N GLU A 711 -48.69 2.38 -26.04
CA GLU A 711 -49.42 3.16 -25.04
C GLU A 711 -50.92 3.11 -25.27
N ALA A 712 -51.41 3.25 -26.51
CA ALA A 712 -52.83 3.07 -26.82
C ALA A 712 -53.35 1.67 -26.43
N ARG A 713 -52.55 0.61 -26.65
CA ARG A 713 -52.91 -0.76 -26.24
C ARG A 713 -52.86 -0.95 -24.72
N ARG A 714 -51.97 -0.23 -24.03
CA ARG A 714 -51.91 -0.14 -22.55
C ARG A 714 -53.18 0.50 -22.01
N THR A 715 -53.62 1.61 -22.60
CA THR A 715 -54.87 2.31 -22.23
C THR A 715 -56.10 1.43 -22.41
N ILE A 716 -56.20 0.71 -23.54
CA ILE A 716 -57.31 -0.23 -23.81
C ILE A 716 -57.33 -1.37 -22.77
N LEU A 717 -56.17 -1.95 -22.42
CA LEU A 717 -56.10 -2.98 -21.37
C LEU A 717 -56.50 -2.44 -19.99
N THR A 718 -56.15 -1.19 -19.66
CA THR A 718 -56.64 -0.51 -18.44
C THR A 718 -58.10 -0.07 -18.50
N GLN A 719 -58.76 -0.09 -19.66
CA GLN A 719 -60.20 0.19 -19.76
C GLN A 719 -61.02 -1.10 -19.65
N ASN A 720 -60.62 -2.18 -20.33
CA ASN A 720 -61.29 -3.47 -20.19
C ASN A 720 -61.25 -4.00 -18.74
N THR A 721 -60.10 -3.88 -18.07
CA THR A 721 -59.96 -4.23 -16.64
C THR A 721 -60.75 -3.32 -15.69
N ASN A 722 -61.27 -2.18 -16.15
CA ASN A 722 -62.23 -1.38 -15.39
C ASN A 722 -63.69 -1.72 -15.72
N GLU A 723 -64.03 -2.12 -16.95
CA GLU A 723 -65.39 -2.56 -17.28
C GLU A 723 -65.76 -3.92 -16.64
N ASP A 724 -64.82 -4.86 -16.54
CA ASP A 724 -65.06 -6.14 -15.83
C ASP A 724 -65.18 -5.93 -14.30
N ASN A 725 -64.40 -5.01 -13.73
CA ASN A 725 -64.54 -4.65 -12.31
C ASN A 725 -65.86 -3.92 -12.02
N ASN A 726 -66.37 -3.10 -12.94
CA ASN A 726 -67.60 -2.33 -12.71
C ASN A 726 -68.91 -3.14 -12.94
N LYS A 727 -68.82 -4.42 -13.29
CA LYS A 727 -69.97 -5.37 -13.34
C LYS A 727 -70.07 -6.28 -12.12
N ASN A 728 -69.04 -6.35 -11.28
CA ASN A 728 -69.01 -7.17 -10.06
C ASN A 728 -69.24 -6.36 -8.76
N VAL A 729 -69.78 -5.13 -8.86
CA VAL A 729 -70.02 -4.25 -7.70
C VAL A 729 -71.29 -4.64 -6.90
N GLU A 730 -72.17 -5.47 -7.46
CA GLU A 730 -73.41 -5.93 -6.79
C GLU A 730 -73.47 -7.45 -6.52
N GLN A 731 -72.44 -8.01 -5.85
CA GLN A 731 -72.65 -9.23 -5.04
C GLN A 731 -71.61 -9.47 -3.93
N GLN A 732 -72.03 -9.13 -2.70
CA GLN A 732 -71.70 -9.74 -1.39
C GLN A 732 -70.23 -9.92 -0.94
N ASN A 733 -70.03 -9.81 0.38
CA ASN A 733 -68.72 -9.68 1.02
C ASN A 733 -68.23 -11.04 1.56
N PRO A 734 -67.21 -11.68 0.94
CA PRO A 734 -66.83 -13.07 1.26
C PRO A 734 -66.26 -13.25 2.69
N VAL A 735 -65.90 -12.17 3.39
CA VAL A 735 -65.39 -12.23 4.76
C VAL A 735 -66.48 -12.54 5.78
N GLU A 736 -67.74 -12.14 5.54
CA GLU A 736 -68.84 -12.42 6.47
C GLU A 736 -69.32 -13.87 6.41
N GLU A 737 -69.19 -14.53 5.26
CA GLU A 737 -69.67 -15.89 5.04
C GLU A 737 -68.77 -16.94 5.70
N VAL A 738 -67.43 -16.75 5.64
CA VAL A 738 -66.45 -17.58 6.36
C VAL A 738 -66.59 -17.44 7.88
N VAL A 739 -66.99 -16.26 8.39
CA VAL A 739 -67.26 -16.03 9.82
C VAL A 739 -68.61 -16.62 10.26
N LYS A 740 -69.51 -16.95 9.31
CA LYS A 740 -70.72 -17.73 9.55
C LYS A 740 -70.45 -19.24 9.58
N SER A 741 -69.83 -19.79 8.53
CA SER A 741 -69.66 -21.24 8.39
C SER A 741 -68.83 -21.86 9.52
N ILE A 742 -67.80 -21.16 10.00
CA ILE A 742 -66.94 -21.60 11.12
C ILE A 742 -67.69 -21.62 12.48
N LYS A 743 -68.92 -21.09 12.58
CA LYS A 743 -69.71 -21.11 13.82
C LYS A 743 -70.69 -22.29 13.95
N GLU A 744 -71.01 -23.01 12.88
CA GLU A 744 -72.15 -23.94 12.89
C GLU A 744 -71.79 -25.42 12.72
N GLU A 745 -70.65 -25.78 12.12
CA GLU A 745 -70.20 -27.18 12.03
C GLU A 745 -68.83 -27.41 12.68
N GLY A 746 -68.76 -28.41 13.56
CA GLY A 746 -67.53 -28.93 14.10
C GLY A 746 -67.49 -30.45 14.06
N GLU A 747 -66.65 -31.02 13.19
CA GLU A 747 -66.00 -32.32 13.40
C GLU A 747 -64.82 -32.51 12.43
N THR A 748 -63.70 -33.04 12.93
CA THR A 748 -62.38 -32.91 12.30
C THR A 748 -62.04 -34.06 11.33
N ALA A 749 -62.93 -34.36 10.38
CA ALA A 749 -62.77 -35.50 9.46
C ALA A 749 -62.95 -35.19 7.96
N LYS A 750 -63.66 -34.12 7.57
CA LYS A 750 -63.92 -33.79 6.15
C LYS A 750 -62.91 -32.82 5.52
N THR A 751 -62.13 -32.11 6.33
CA THR A 751 -61.22 -31.05 5.86
C THR A 751 -60.05 -31.57 5.03
N GLU A 752 -59.51 -32.77 5.31
CA GLU A 752 -58.42 -33.33 4.49
C GLU A 752 -58.87 -33.78 3.10
N GLU A 753 -60.13 -34.22 2.97
CA GLU A 753 -60.72 -34.61 1.68
C GLU A 753 -61.02 -33.36 0.85
N TYR A 754 -61.68 -32.37 1.45
CA TYR A 754 -61.96 -31.08 0.80
C TYR A 754 -60.69 -30.31 0.40
N HIS A 755 -59.64 -30.31 1.23
CA HIS A 755 -58.35 -29.71 0.85
C HIS A 755 -57.61 -30.49 -0.23
N LYS A 756 -57.78 -31.82 -0.34
CA LYS A 756 -57.24 -32.58 -1.47
C LYS A 756 -57.99 -32.28 -2.77
N GLU A 757 -59.33 -32.26 -2.75
CA GLU A 757 -60.10 -31.86 -3.93
C GLU A 757 -59.78 -30.42 -4.35
N THR A 758 -59.72 -29.47 -3.40
CA THR A 758 -59.37 -28.08 -3.70
C THR A 758 -57.96 -27.97 -4.28
N ALA A 759 -56.96 -28.62 -3.69
CA ALA A 759 -55.60 -28.61 -4.21
C ALA A 759 -55.45 -29.33 -5.56
N GLU A 760 -56.26 -30.36 -5.84
CA GLU A 760 -56.28 -31.03 -7.15
C GLU A 760 -57.01 -30.19 -8.21
N VAL A 761 -58.03 -29.42 -7.83
CA VAL A 761 -58.70 -28.43 -8.70
C VAL A 761 -57.76 -27.26 -9.00
N GLU A 762 -57.12 -26.66 -7.98
CA GLU A 762 -56.11 -25.60 -8.16
C GLU A 762 -54.94 -26.09 -9.02
N ARG A 763 -54.48 -27.33 -8.81
CA ARG A 763 -53.44 -27.94 -9.63
C ARG A 763 -53.89 -28.15 -11.07
N LYS A 764 -55.11 -28.65 -11.33
CA LYS A 764 -55.65 -28.80 -12.69
C LYS A 764 -55.87 -27.45 -13.37
N GLN A 765 -56.28 -26.43 -12.62
CA GLN A 765 -56.38 -25.05 -13.10
C GLN A 765 -55.00 -24.50 -13.48
N MET A 766 -53.97 -24.70 -12.64
CA MET A 766 -52.59 -24.26 -12.92
C MET A 766 -51.93 -25.05 -14.06
N GLU A 767 -52.15 -26.37 -14.14
CA GLU A 767 -51.69 -27.21 -15.27
C GLU A 767 -52.39 -26.79 -16.57
N LYS A 768 -53.66 -26.36 -16.52
CA LYS A 768 -54.38 -25.77 -17.65
C LYS A 768 -53.82 -24.38 -18.01
N GLU A 769 -53.59 -23.49 -17.06
CA GLU A 769 -53.02 -22.15 -17.33
C GLU A 769 -51.59 -22.25 -17.91
N ILE A 770 -50.80 -23.23 -17.47
CA ILE A 770 -49.49 -23.55 -18.06
C ILE A 770 -49.64 -24.15 -19.46
N ALA A 771 -50.68 -24.95 -19.72
CA ALA A 771 -50.98 -25.46 -21.07
C ALA A 771 -51.44 -24.34 -22.01
N ASP A 772 -52.32 -23.45 -21.56
CA ASP A 772 -52.82 -22.30 -22.31
C ASP A 772 -51.70 -21.27 -22.57
N PHE A 773 -50.81 -21.01 -21.59
CA PHE A 773 -49.62 -20.19 -21.79
C PHE A 773 -48.65 -20.80 -22.81
N LYS A 774 -48.42 -22.13 -22.77
CA LYS A 774 -47.64 -22.83 -23.79
C LYS A 774 -48.34 -22.88 -25.14
N MET A 775 -49.67 -22.87 -25.16
CA MET A 775 -50.45 -22.78 -26.40
C MET A 775 -50.27 -21.40 -27.02
N GLU A 776 -50.28 -20.33 -26.22
CA GLU A 776 -50.01 -18.96 -26.67
C GLU A 776 -48.53 -18.75 -27.05
N GLU A 777 -47.57 -19.32 -26.33
CA GLU A 777 -46.15 -19.33 -26.71
C GLU A 777 -45.94 -20.00 -28.08
N ASN A 778 -46.58 -21.15 -28.31
CA ASN A 778 -46.59 -21.81 -29.61
C ASN A 778 -47.37 -21.01 -30.66
N ARG A 779 -48.50 -20.37 -30.32
CA ARG A 779 -49.31 -19.54 -31.23
C ARG A 779 -48.53 -18.32 -31.70
N VAL A 780 -47.79 -17.67 -30.81
CA VAL A 780 -46.88 -16.55 -31.13
C VAL A 780 -45.66 -17.04 -31.91
N ALA A 781 -45.14 -18.24 -31.65
CA ALA A 781 -44.10 -18.86 -32.47
C ALA A 781 -44.60 -19.26 -33.88
N GLU A 782 -45.85 -19.69 -34.01
CA GLU A 782 -46.51 -19.95 -35.30
C GLU A 782 -46.80 -18.65 -36.05
N GLU A 783 -47.33 -17.61 -35.40
CA GLU A 783 -47.47 -16.28 -36.01
C GLU A 783 -46.10 -15.72 -36.45
N ALA A 784 -45.06 -15.84 -35.61
CA ALA A 784 -43.70 -15.43 -35.97
C ALA A 784 -43.14 -16.26 -37.13
N THR A 785 -43.40 -17.57 -37.21
CA THR A 785 -42.96 -18.40 -38.35
C THR A 785 -43.83 -18.25 -39.60
N VAL A 786 -45.09 -17.79 -39.48
CA VAL A 786 -45.91 -17.32 -40.60
C VAL A 786 -45.35 -16.01 -41.14
N VAL A 787 -45.10 -15.00 -40.30
CA VAL A 787 -44.47 -13.73 -40.72
C VAL A 787 -43.08 -13.97 -41.31
N MET A 788 -42.28 -14.89 -40.74
CA MET A 788 -40.99 -15.30 -41.33
C MET A 788 -41.17 -16.06 -42.66
N LYS A 789 -42.23 -16.87 -42.83
CA LYS A 789 -42.56 -17.53 -44.11
C LYS A 789 -43.03 -16.53 -45.17
N GLU A 790 -43.79 -15.52 -44.79
CA GLU A 790 -44.22 -14.44 -45.68
C GLU A 790 -43.03 -13.55 -46.08
N ALA A 791 -42.16 -13.20 -45.12
CA ALA A 791 -40.90 -12.49 -45.40
C ALA A 791 -39.97 -13.33 -46.28
N ALA A 792 -39.79 -14.63 -45.99
CA ALA A 792 -39.02 -15.54 -46.84
C ALA A 792 -39.69 -15.82 -48.19
N GLY A 793 -41.02 -15.72 -48.28
CA GLY A 793 -41.80 -15.77 -49.51
C GLY A 793 -41.58 -14.54 -50.38
N ALA A 794 -41.64 -13.34 -49.79
CA ALA A 794 -41.31 -12.07 -50.43
C ALA A 794 -39.83 -12.04 -50.87
N MET A 795 -38.90 -12.51 -50.03
CA MET A 795 -37.49 -12.68 -50.41
C MET A 795 -37.31 -13.71 -51.53
N LYS A 796 -38.05 -14.83 -51.53
CA LYS A 796 -38.03 -15.80 -52.63
C LYS A 796 -38.64 -15.24 -53.91
N GLN A 797 -39.67 -14.40 -53.83
CA GLN A 797 -40.22 -13.71 -55.01
C GLN A 797 -39.25 -12.65 -55.54
N ALA A 798 -38.64 -11.84 -54.66
CA ALA A 798 -37.59 -10.88 -55.04
C ALA A 798 -36.37 -11.59 -55.65
N THR A 799 -35.94 -12.72 -55.07
CA THR A 799 -34.84 -13.56 -55.57
C THR A 799 -35.22 -14.30 -56.84
N ALA A 800 -36.49 -14.69 -57.03
CA ALA A 800 -36.98 -15.28 -58.29
C ALA A 800 -37.07 -14.23 -59.40
N VAL A 801 -37.50 -13.00 -59.12
CA VAL A 801 -37.45 -11.87 -60.06
C VAL A 801 -36.00 -11.56 -60.42
N MET A 802 -35.11 -11.44 -59.42
CA MET A 802 -33.68 -11.20 -59.62
C MET A 802 -33.01 -12.34 -60.41
N ASN A 803 -33.31 -13.60 -60.11
CA ASN A 803 -32.81 -14.74 -60.88
C ASN A 803 -33.43 -14.83 -62.29
N THR A 804 -34.68 -14.40 -62.50
CA THR A 804 -35.29 -14.35 -63.84
C THR A 804 -34.66 -13.24 -64.70
N ILE A 805 -34.22 -12.15 -64.07
CA ILE A 805 -33.41 -11.10 -64.71
C ILE A 805 -31.98 -11.61 -65.00
N ILE A 806 -31.39 -12.42 -64.12
CA ILE A 806 -30.00 -12.91 -64.24
C ILE A 806 -29.87 -14.16 -65.13
N SER A 807 -30.87 -15.04 -65.23
CA SER A 807 -30.77 -16.34 -65.91
C SER A 807 -31.20 -16.33 -67.39
N GLY A 808 -31.05 -15.19 -68.07
CA GLY A 808 -31.15 -15.09 -69.53
C GLY A 808 -29.98 -15.79 -70.22
N LYS A 809 -30.14 -17.09 -70.51
CA LYS A 809 -29.14 -18.00 -71.13
C LYS A 809 -28.61 -17.42 -72.48
N THR A 810 -27.36 -17.70 -72.90
CA THR A 810 -26.95 -19.03 -73.42
C THR A 810 -25.45 -19.40 -73.35
N TYR A 811 -25.22 -20.68 -72.99
CA TYR A 811 -24.19 -21.64 -73.48
C TYR A 811 -22.65 -21.36 -73.45
N SER A 812 -21.97 -22.21 -72.65
CA SER A 812 -20.83 -23.10 -73.02
C SER A 812 -19.53 -22.49 -73.61
N SER A 813 -18.33 -22.72 -73.07
CA SER A 813 -17.77 -24.05 -72.74
C SER A 813 -16.41 -24.04 -71.99
N HIS A 814 -16.15 -25.13 -71.23
CA HIS A 814 -14.87 -25.85 -71.03
C HIS A 814 -13.66 -25.33 -70.19
N HIS A 815 -13.23 -26.26 -69.30
CA HIS A 815 -11.86 -26.63 -68.86
C HIS A 815 -11.02 -25.90 -67.78
N ARG A 816 -10.99 -26.56 -66.59
CA ARG A 816 -9.85 -27.19 -65.87
C ARG A 816 -8.58 -26.42 -65.45
N ASP A 817 -8.31 -26.59 -64.13
CA ASP A 817 -7.04 -26.94 -63.48
C ASP A 817 -5.78 -26.06 -63.58
N ARG A 818 -5.35 -25.52 -62.43
CA ARG A 818 -4.25 -26.12 -61.64
C ARG A 818 -4.19 -25.62 -60.18
N ARG A 819 -3.31 -26.24 -59.37
CA ARG A 819 -3.11 -26.00 -57.93
C ARG A 819 -1.62 -25.65 -57.62
N GLN A 820 -1.38 -25.29 -56.35
CA GLN A 820 -0.13 -25.36 -55.57
C GLN A 820 0.91 -24.22 -55.69
N GLN A 821 1.81 -23.97 -54.72
CA GLN A 821 1.83 -24.12 -53.23
C GLN A 821 3.21 -23.63 -52.68
N SER A 822 3.31 -23.30 -51.38
CA SER A 822 4.57 -23.02 -50.60
C SER A 822 5.27 -21.69 -50.95
N GLN A 823 6.08 -21.00 -50.11
CA GLN A 823 6.47 -20.97 -48.67
C GLN A 823 7.19 -19.59 -48.47
N ARG A 824 7.57 -18.96 -47.33
CA ARG A 824 7.70 -19.06 -45.84
C ARG A 824 7.80 -17.58 -45.34
N GLU A 825 7.78 -17.07 -44.09
CA GLU A 825 7.46 -17.40 -42.66
C GLU A 825 7.42 -16.01 -41.90
N GLU A 826 7.48 -15.73 -40.58
CA GLU A 826 7.63 -16.45 -39.29
C GLU A 826 7.02 -15.65 -38.08
N ILE A 827 7.50 -15.89 -36.84
CA ILE A 827 7.56 -15.09 -35.57
C ILE A 827 6.92 -13.66 -35.59
N LEU A 828 6.00 -13.25 -34.70
CA LEU A 828 6.04 -13.26 -33.21
C LEU A 828 4.61 -13.25 -32.56
N PRO A 829 4.37 -13.80 -31.33
CA PRO A 829 3.02 -13.91 -30.73
C PRO A 829 2.76 -13.09 -29.44
N SER A 830 1.55 -12.53 -29.25
CA SER A 830 1.22 -11.79 -28.00
C SER A 830 -0.27 -11.58 -27.63
N LYS A 831 -1.25 -12.36 -28.14
CA LYS A 831 -2.69 -12.11 -27.79
C LYS A 831 -3.60 -13.30 -27.48
N LYS A 832 -3.32 -14.52 -27.96
CA LYS A 832 -4.22 -15.69 -27.74
C LYS A 832 -4.04 -16.41 -26.40
N LEU A 833 -2.89 -16.29 -25.74
CA LEU A 833 -2.64 -16.90 -24.43
C LEU A 833 -3.39 -16.17 -23.31
N LEU A 834 -3.27 -14.84 -23.25
CA LEU A 834 -4.01 -13.98 -22.30
C LEU A 834 -5.53 -14.15 -22.40
N ASP A 835 -6.05 -14.37 -23.62
CA ASP A 835 -7.48 -14.64 -23.87
C ASP A 835 -7.91 -16.06 -23.44
N MET A 836 -6.98 -17.02 -23.31
CA MET A 836 -7.26 -18.35 -22.75
C MET A 836 -7.18 -18.37 -21.21
N GLU A 837 -6.20 -17.70 -20.59
CA GLU A 837 -6.13 -17.58 -19.13
C GLU A 837 -7.37 -16.88 -18.57
N SER A 838 -7.77 -15.77 -19.19
CA SER A 838 -9.02 -15.06 -18.87
C SER A 838 -10.25 -15.97 -18.91
N LYS A 839 -10.34 -16.88 -19.89
CA LYS A 839 -11.47 -17.80 -20.05
C LYS A 839 -11.44 -18.98 -19.07
N LEU A 840 -10.27 -19.47 -18.68
CA LEU A 840 -10.14 -20.47 -17.60
C LEU A 840 -10.58 -19.88 -16.26
N LEU A 841 -10.08 -18.69 -15.90
CA LEU A 841 -10.39 -17.99 -14.66
C LEU A 841 -11.89 -17.61 -14.58
N HIS A 842 -12.55 -17.41 -15.73
CA HIS A 842 -14.00 -17.21 -15.81
C HIS A 842 -14.84 -18.50 -15.72
N MET A 843 -14.26 -19.68 -15.97
CA MET A 843 -14.92 -20.99 -15.84
C MET A 843 -14.83 -21.54 -14.42
N GLU A 844 -13.71 -21.35 -13.72
CA GLU A 844 -13.58 -21.77 -12.32
C GLU A 844 -14.56 -21.01 -11.43
N ARG A 845 -14.66 -19.68 -11.59
CA ARG A 845 -15.69 -18.82 -10.95
C ARG A 845 -17.15 -19.15 -11.34
N ARG A 846 -17.38 -20.14 -12.21
CA ARG A 846 -18.72 -20.65 -12.56
C ARG A 846 -19.02 -22.06 -12.02
N LYS A 847 -18.05 -22.73 -11.38
CA LYS A 847 -18.29 -23.98 -10.65
C LYS A 847 -18.67 -23.75 -9.19
N ASP A 848 -18.06 -22.75 -8.55
CA ASP A 848 -18.32 -22.45 -7.13
C ASP A 848 -19.69 -21.78 -6.90
N VAL A 849 -20.44 -21.47 -7.97
CA VAL A 849 -21.79 -20.87 -7.94
C VAL A 849 -22.86 -21.88 -8.42
N SER A 850 -22.59 -23.17 -8.29
CA SER A 850 -23.58 -24.25 -8.48
C SER A 850 -23.50 -25.33 -7.38
N LEU A 851 -23.14 -24.91 -6.16
CA LEU A 851 -23.07 -25.75 -4.95
C LEU A 851 -23.58 -25.03 -3.68
N GLU A 852 -24.25 -23.89 -3.86
CA GLU A 852 -25.28 -23.33 -2.96
C GLU A 852 -26.64 -23.38 -3.69
#